data_AF-A0A7C7V6T0-F1
#
_entry.id   AF-A0A7C7V6T0-F1
#
_cell.length_a   1.000
_cell.length_b   1.000
_cell.length_c   1.000
_cell.angle_alpha   90.00
_cell.angle_beta   90.00
_cell.angle_gamma   90.00
#
_symmetry.space_group_name_H-M   'P 1'
#
loop_
_entity.id
_entity.type
_entity.pdbx_description
1 polymer ?
#
loop_
_entity_poly.entity_id
_entity_poly.type
_entity_poly.pdbx_seq_one_letter_code
_entity_poly.pdbx_strand_id
1 'polypeptide(L)'
;DALTWLRENLIGGRRVFVLHGPRRIGKTSLLRHFTHHLPPEYAPLFLDLRNVKQLNSQVREGLGDRQLVLMADNLEALADTGGMEPAHDCLSHLADVLRDEPRVRLILALCHPEDFEGEYPHLFATAAYHKLGSLTSTEAARLIREPVSGMLGYDVGVTRRIMELTSNHPYFIQLLCYTLFNRCARSGRATLSDVDAIVDELLELGIPDFHELWEASSAQEKIVLATLGALRGGHGIATRQDVSSALSRWGIRADQNEVAEALDSLAARHILERLGALSYRFNVDLLRIWLGRNKKPDKVYREIRWPKAKPSESQRPTGAQPGGVQPLTGTETHPWWVRWIIVVLAFAAVLLGSLAVSSWLAGRRLTEGIPTPTSLTATAVSQKMRPTFTPTFAPTPTRPIVIVRTIPAIAYMCKEKRADPWQICVMDADGANITVLTDSEGDDITPAWSPDGEHIVFVSTRDGNREIYVMDADGRNQVNLTNHPADDWMPSWSPDGERIAFVSYRDGNWEIYVMGTDGSGVTRLTEDEADDWTPSWSPDAAEIAFCSTRDGNWEIYAMDSNGSPPIRLTEHPENDIAPTWSPDGQWIAFESTRNGSSEIYVMDRNGEQLRNLSNDPMADDHGPSWSPDGSRIVFYSIRDGDWDIYAMNDTGGEVVNLTDNETNDQTPVWRP
;
A
#
# COMPACT_ATOMS: atom_id res chain seq x y z
N ASP A 1 -15.09 -13.41 16.49
CA ASP A 1 -15.09 -14.59 15.60
C ASP A 1 -14.43 -15.85 16.14
N ALA A 2 -13.18 -15.80 16.62
CA ALA A 2 -12.46 -16.98 17.12
C ALA A 2 -13.22 -17.84 18.15
N LEU A 3 -13.95 -17.22 19.09
CA LEU A 3 -14.78 -17.95 20.07
C LEU A 3 -15.94 -18.70 19.41
N THR A 4 -16.60 -18.07 18.44
CA THR A 4 -17.66 -18.68 17.63
C THR A 4 -17.10 -19.84 16.83
N TRP A 5 -15.98 -19.63 16.14
CA TRP A 5 -15.27 -20.65 15.37
C TRP A 5 -14.88 -21.86 16.22
N LEU A 6 -14.33 -21.65 17.42
CA LEU A 6 -13.99 -22.74 18.36
C LEU A 6 -15.25 -23.53 18.74
N ARG A 7 -16.34 -22.83 19.07
CA ARG A 7 -17.60 -23.46 19.47
C ARG A 7 -18.22 -24.28 18.35
N GLU A 8 -18.30 -23.74 17.15
CA GLU A 8 -18.88 -24.41 15.99
C GLU A 8 -18.08 -25.65 15.58
N ASN A 9 -16.74 -25.55 15.57
CA ASN A 9 -15.90 -26.69 15.22
C ASN A 9 -15.90 -27.79 16.30
N LEU A 10 -16.05 -27.42 17.59
CA LEU A 10 -16.29 -28.40 18.66
C LEU A 10 -17.61 -29.14 18.48
N ILE A 11 -18.70 -28.42 18.20
CA ILE A 11 -20.02 -29.00 17.92
C ILE A 11 -19.97 -29.88 16.66
N GLY A 12 -19.22 -29.45 15.64
CA GLY A 12 -18.96 -30.20 14.41
C GLY A 12 -18.11 -31.46 14.61
N GLY A 13 -17.70 -31.77 15.84
CA GLY A 13 -17.01 -33.01 16.19
C GLY A 13 -15.52 -33.03 15.85
N ARG A 14 -14.93 -31.91 15.42
CA ARG A 14 -13.47 -31.82 15.18
C ARG A 14 -12.70 -32.07 16.47
N ARG A 15 -11.49 -32.62 16.34
CA ARG A 15 -10.70 -33.09 17.49
C ARG A 15 -9.49 -32.24 17.84
N VAL A 16 -8.86 -31.64 16.83
CA VAL A 16 -7.64 -30.85 16.99
C VAL A 16 -7.89 -29.46 16.42
N PHE A 17 -7.48 -28.46 17.16
CA PHE A 17 -7.66 -27.05 16.85
C PHE A 17 -6.33 -26.34 17.06
N VAL A 18 -5.95 -25.50 16.11
CA VAL A 18 -4.73 -24.71 16.15
C VAL A 18 -5.13 -23.24 16.06
N LEU A 19 -4.96 -22.54 17.18
CA LEU A 19 -5.09 -21.10 17.28
C LEU A 19 -3.70 -20.50 17.11
N HIS A 20 -3.42 -19.88 15.97
CA HIS A 20 -2.08 -19.37 15.67
C HIS A 20 -2.05 -17.87 15.39
N GLY A 21 -0.89 -17.25 15.47
CA GLY A 21 -0.71 -15.81 15.21
C GLY A 21 0.45 -15.22 16.01
N PRO A 22 0.69 -13.91 15.93
CA PRO A 22 1.84 -13.26 16.55
C PRO A 22 1.95 -13.50 18.07
N ARG A 23 3.16 -13.33 18.63
CA ARG A 23 3.37 -13.34 20.08
C ARG A 23 2.52 -12.24 20.72
N ARG A 24 1.96 -12.51 21.92
CA ARG A 24 1.13 -11.57 22.69
C ARG A 24 -0.12 -11.02 21.99
N ILE A 25 -0.61 -11.67 20.93
CA ILE A 25 -1.86 -11.29 20.25
C ILE A 25 -3.14 -11.64 21.04
N GLY A 26 -3.00 -12.21 22.25
CA GLY A 26 -4.14 -12.53 23.13
C GLY A 26 -4.61 -13.97 23.11
N LYS A 27 -3.89 -14.91 22.47
CA LYS A 27 -4.20 -16.36 22.44
C LYS A 27 -4.53 -16.92 23.84
N THR A 28 -3.65 -16.73 24.82
CA THR A 28 -3.85 -17.18 26.21
C THR A 28 -5.13 -16.62 26.84
N SER A 29 -5.35 -15.32 26.70
CA SER A 29 -6.53 -14.63 27.25
C SER A 29 -7.81 -15.16 26.60
N LEU A 30 -7.77 -15.42 25.30
CA LEU A 30 -8.89 -16.00 24.55
C LEU A 30 -9.21 -17.41 25.03
N LEU A 31 -8.20 -18.28 25.18
CA LEU A 31 -8.41 -19.64 25.69
C LEU A 31 -9.01 -19.62 27.10
N ARG A 32 -8.49 -18.74 27.98
CA ARG A 32 -9.03 -18.60 29.34
C ARG A 32 -10.48 -18.14 29.32
N HIS A 33 -10.80 -17.14 28.49
CA HIS A 33 -12.17 -16.68 28.35
C HIS A 33 -13.08 -17.76 27.78
N PHE A 34 -12.60 -18.54 26.81
CA PHE A 34 -13.35 -19.60 26.16
C PHE A 34 -13.81 -20.70 27.14
N THR A 35 -13.10 -20.94 28.24
CA THR A 35 -13.54 -21.90 29.26
C THR A 35 -14.92 -21.60 29.84
N HIS A 36 -15.33 -20.32 29.86
CA HIS A 36 -16.66 -19.90 30.32
C HIS A 36 -17.76 -20.05 29.25
N HIS A 37 -17.38 -20.33 28.00
CA HIS A 37 -18.28 -20.46 26.86
C HIS A 37 -18.34 -21.87 26.28
N LEU A 38 -17.69 -22.83 26.95
CA LEU A 38 -17.74 -24.23 26.56
C LEU A 38 -19.16 -24.79 26.68
N PRO A 39 -19.60 -25.62 25.73
CA PRO A 39 -20.85 -26.35 25.88
C PRO A 39 -20.82 -27.23 27.15
N PRO A 40 -21.95 -27.45 27.84
CA PRO A 40 -22.01 -28.13 29.14
C PRO A 40 -21.41 -29.55 29.17
N GLU A 41 -21.39 -30.22 28.02
CA GLU A 41 -20.82 -31.55 27.80
C GLU A 41 -19.28 -31.57 27.74
N TYR A 42 -18.64 -30.41 27.63
CA TYR A 42 -17.19 -30.26 27.61
C TYR A 42 -16.65 -29.71 28.94
N ALA A 43 -15.55 -30.27 29.40
CA ALA A 43 -14.76 -29.76 30.53
C ALA A 43 -13.43 -29.20 30.02
N PRO A 44 -13.02 -27.98 30.42
CA PRO A 44 -11.71 -27.44 30.09
C PRO A 44 -10.62 -28.05 30.98
N LEU A 45 -9.45 -28.32 30.40
CA LEU A 45 -8.23 -28.65 31.14
C LEU A 45 -7.04 -27.87 30.54
N PHE A 46 -6.52 -26.91 31.29
CA PHE A 46 -5.27 -26.22 30.95
C PHE A 46 -4.07 -27.10 31.31
N LEU A 47 -3.20 -27.33 30.34
CA LEU A 47 -2.04 -28.18 30.52
C LEU A 47 -0.88 -27.42 31.15
N ASP A 48 -0.28 -28.00 32.19
CA ASP A 48 1.04 -27.57 32.66
C ASP A 48 2.11 -28.25 31.81
N LEU A 49 2.55 -27.53 30.77
CA LEU A 49 3.53 -28.02 29.81
C LEU A 49 4.90 -28.35 30.42
N ARG A 50 5.17 -27.90 31.66
CA ARG A 50 6.43 -28.22 32.37
C ARG A 50 6.40 -29.59 33.05
N ASN A 51 5.25 -30.26 33.12
CA ASN A 51 5.10 -31.55 33.79
C ASN A 51 4.28 -32.55 32.96
N VAL A 52 4.66 -32.72 31.70
CA VAL A 52 4.01 -33.62 30.73
C VAL A 52 3.88 -35.06 31.24
N LYS A 53 4.77 -35.52 32.13
CA LYS A 53 4.72 -36.87 32.72
C LYS A 53 3.44 -37.15 33.53
N GLN A 54 2.76 -36.11 34.01
CA GLN A 54 1.48 -36.22 34.73
C GLN A 54 0.25 -36.04 33.81
N LEU A 55 0.44 -35.84 32.51
CA LEU A 55 -0.64 -35.60 31.54
C LEU A 55 -1.69 -36.72 31.57
N ASN A 56 -1.25 -37.98 31.55
CA ASN A 56 -2.16 -39.14 31.58
C ASN A 56 -3.02 -39.20 32.85
N SER A 57 -2.46 -38.82 34.01
CA SER A 57 -3.25 -38.72 35.25
C SER A 57 -4.24 -37.56 35.21
N GLN A 58 -3.83 -36.39 34.71
CA GLN A 58 -4.71 -35.22 34.60
C GLN A 58 -5.89 -35.48 33.64
N VAL A 59 -5.62 -36.15 32.51
CA VAL A 59 -6.66 -36.55 31.54
C VAL A 59 -7.65 -37.53 32.17
N ARG A 60 -7.15 -38.56 32.87
CA ARG A 60 -8.00 -39.55 33.56
C ARG A 60 -8.88 -38.93 34.64
N GLU A 61 -8.33 -38.03 35.44
CA GLU A 61 -9.08 -37.30 36.46
C GLU A 61 -10.13 -36.36 35.83
N GLY A 62 -9.79 -35.70 34.72
CA GLY A 62 -10.67 -34.74 34.05
C GLY A 62 -11.81 -35.34 33.22
N LEU A 63 -11.67 -36.57 32.72
CA LEU A 63 -12.64 -37.19 31.81
C LEU A 63 -14.02 -37.41 32.44
N GLY A 64 -14.10 -37.97 33.66
CA GLY A 64 -15.37 -38.29 34.34
C GLY A 64 -16.45 -38.80 33.37
N ASP A 65 -17.63 -38.16 33.36
CA ASP A 65 -18.74 -38.42 32.42
C ASP A 65 -18.82 -37.41 31.24
N ARG A 66 -17.86 -36.48 31.11
CA ARG A 66 -17.87 -35.39 30.10
C ARG A 66 -16.82 -35.57 28.99
N GLN A 67 -16.93 -34.81 27.90
CA GLN A 67 -15.83 -34.66 26.94
C GLN A 67 -14.78 -33.70 27.52
N LEU A 68 -13.51 -33.89 27.19
CA LEU A 68 -12.42 -33.07 27.72
C LEU A 68 -11.79 -32.23 26.62
N VAL A 69 -11.62 -30.92 26.87
CA VAL A 69 -10.90 -30.00 25.98
C VAL A 69 -9.57 -29.65 26.63
N LEU A 70 -8.50 -30.25 26.12
CA LEU A 70 -7.13 -29.93 26.49
C LEU A 70 -6.73 -28.62 25.83
N MET A 71 -6.19 -27.70 26.63
CA MET A 71 -5.67 -26.42 26.16
C MET A 71 -4.17 -26.37 26.45
N ALA A 72 -3.38 -26.50 25.39
CA ALA A 72 -1.93 -26.37 25.43
C ALA A 72 -1.56 -24.98 24.89
N ASP A 73 -0.97 -24.16 25.74
CA ASP A 73 -0.62 -22.79 25.44
C ASP A 73 0.88 -22.57 25.64
N ASN A 74 1.48 -21.79 24.73
CA ASN A 74 2.88 -21.39 24.79
C ASN A 74 3.86 -22.57 24.74
N LEU A 75 3.60 -23.53 23.84
CA LEU A 75 4.46 -24.69 23.63
C LEU A 75 5.88 -24.27 23.23
N GLU A 76 6.03 -23.19 22.48
CA GLU A 76 7.34 -22.69 22.05
C GLU A 76 8.20 -22.19 23.21
N ALA A 77 7.62 -21.75 24.33
CA ALA A 77 8.41 -21.36 25.49
C ALA A 77 9.12 -22.55 26.17
N LEU A 78 8.73 -23.79 25.86
CA LEU A 78 9.52 -24.95 26.26
C LEU A 78 10.86 -24.99 25.52
N ALA A 79 10.89 -24.50 24.28
CA ALA A 79 12.09 -24.48 23.45
C ALA A 79 13.18 -23.56 24.02
N ASP A 80 12.77 -22.48 24.70
CA ASP A 80 13.66 -21.51 25.34
C ASP A 80 14.47 -22.12 26.51
N THR A 81 14.08 -23.30 27.01
CA THR A 81 14.72 -23.93 28.20
C THR A 81 15.65 -25.10 27.88
N GLY A 82 15.73 -25.54 26.62
CA GLY A 82 16.55 -26.71 26.26
C GLY A 82 16.56 -27.12 24.78
N GLY A 83 16.14 -26.26 23.85
CA GLY A 83 15.89 -26.63 22.45
C GLY A 83 14.50 -27.24 22.26
N MET A 84 14.12 -27.61 21.04
CA MET A 84 12.73 -28.04 20.73
C MET A 84 12.34 -29.41 21.31
N GLU A 85 13.29 -30.22 21.79
CA GLU A 85 13.03 -31.58 22.30
C GLU A 85 11.87 -31.67 23.31
N PRO A 86 11.75 -30.80 24.33
CA PRO A 86 10.64 -30.87 25.29
C PRO A 86 9.27 -30.56 24.67
N ALA A 87 9.23 -29.71 23.62
CA ALA A 87 8.01 -29.43 22.87
C ALA A 87 7.59 -30.65 22.03
N HIS A 88 8.55 -31.31 21.36
CA HIS A 88 8.34 -32.56 20.64
C HIS A 88 7.86 -33.69 21.55
N ASP A 89 8.50 -33.86 22.71
CA ASP A 89 8.07 -34.81 23.74
C ASP A 89 6.62 -34.55 24.16
N CYS A 90 6.27 -33.29 24.41
CA CYS A 90 4.90 -32.92 24.77
C CYS A 90 3.88 -33.28 23.68
N LEU A 91 4.16 -32.93 22.43
CA LEU A 91 3.28 -33.23 21.29
C LEU A 91 3.11 -34.74 21.07
N SER A 92 4.18 -35.51 21.24
CA SER A 92 4.11 -36.97 21.17
C SER A 92 3.12 -37.54 22.19
N HIS A 93 3.19 -37.09 23.45
CA HIS A 93 2.27 -37.54 24.50
C HIS A 93 0.82 -37.08 24.22
N LEU A 94 0.62 -35.87 23.70
CA LEU A 94 -0.71 -35.38 23.34
C LEU A 94 -1.33 -36.16 22.18
N ALA A 95 -0.52 -36.52 21.18
CA ALA A 95 -0.94 -37.38 20.08
C ALA A 95 -1.36 -38.77 20.57
N ASP A 96 -0.62 -39.35 21.53
CA ASP A 96 -0.96 -40.63 22.15
C ASP A 96 -2.30 -40.54 22.90
N VAL A 97 -2.50 -39.50 23.71
CA VAL A 97 -3.78 -39.27 24.42
C VAL A 97 -4.96 -39.13 23.44
N LEU A 98 -4.79 -38.36 22.36
CA LEU A 98 -5.85 -38.18 21.37
C LEU A 98 -6.18 -39.47 20.63
N ARG A 99 -5.19 -40.32 20.36
CA ARG A 99 -5.40 -41.62 19.73
C ARG A 99 -6.16 -42.57 20.65
N ASP A 100 -5.79 -42.59 21.93
CA ASP A 100 -6.30 -43.57 22.89
C ASP A 100 -7.69 -43.16 23.47
N GLU A 101 -7.99 -41.86 23.56
CA GLU A 101 -9.22 -41.36 24.18
C GLU A 101 -10.09 -40.52 23.22
N PRO A 102 -11.16 -41.09 22.62
CA PRO A 102 -11.98 -40.41 21.62
C PRO A 102 -12.80 -39.22 22.16
N ARG A 103 -12.98 -39.15 23.49
CA ARG A 103 -13.67 -38.06 24.20
C ARG A 103 -12.79 -36.84 24.44
N VAL A 104 -11.51 -36.89 24.05
CA VAL A 104 -10.57 -35.78 24.18
C VAL A 104 -10.54 -34.95 22.90
N ARG A 105 -10.46 -33.63 23.11
CA ARG A 105 -10.26 -32.56 22.13
C ARG A 105 -9.02 -31.77 22.53
N LEU A 106 -8.26 -31.25 21.57
CA LEU A 106 -7.03 -30.52 21.82
C LEU A 106 -7.03 -29.18 21.11
N ILE A 107 -6.83 -28.10 21.87
CA ILE A 107 -6.57 -26.76 21.35
C ILE A 107 -5.10 -26.43 21.62
N LEU A 108 -4.36 -26.15 20.55
CA LEU A 108 -2.98 -25.69 20.56
C LEU A 108 -2.96 -24.19 20.26
N ALA A 109 -2.39 -23.38 21.17
CA ALA A 109 -2.07 -21.98 20.90
C ALA A 109 -0.59 -21.85 20.53
N LEU A 110 -0.34 -21.50 19.25
CA LEU A 110 1.00 -21.44 18.66
C LEU A 110 1.26 -20.07 18.00
N CYS A 111 2.51 -19.76 17.77
CA CYS A 111 2.99 -18.69 16.90
C CYS A 111 3.35 -19.24 15.52
N HIS A 112 4.03 -20.39 15.48
CA HIS A 112 4.55 -21.04 14.27
C HIS A 112 4.12 -22.51 14.21
N PRO A 113 2.89 -22.82 13.76
CA PRO A 113 2.46 -24.22 13.58
C PRO A 113 3.35 -25.00 12.61
N GLU A 114 3.90 -24.34 11.59
CA GLU A 114 4.81 -24.90 10.57
C GLU A 114 6.04 -25.60 11.16
N ASP A 115 6.50 -25.17 12.34
CA ASP A 115 7.64 -25.77 13.03
C ASP A 115 7.36 -27.21 13.50
N PHE A 116 6.08 -27.59 13.60
CA PHE A 116 5.64 -28.89 14.13
C PHE A 116 4.91 -29.76 13.09
N GLU A 117 4.33 -29.15 12.05
CA GLU A 117 3.49 -29.85 11.06
C GLU A 117 4.22 -30.99 10.35
N GLY A 118 5.49 -30.78 9.99
CA GLY A 118 6.30 -31.77 9.27
C GLY A 118 6.57 -33.04 10.08
N GLU A 119 6.71 -32.92 11.40
CA GLU A 119 7.05 -34.04 12.28
C GLU A 119 5.81 -34.75 12.85
N TYR A 120 4.69 -34.05 12.98
CA TYR A 120 3.42 -34.60 13.49
C TYR A 120 2.26 -34.49 12.48
N PRO A 121 2.40 -34.99 11.24
CA PRO A 121 1.37 -34.85 10.21
C PRO A 121 0.02 -35.47 10.64
N HIS A 122 0.05 -36.52 11.46
CA HIS A 122 -1.16 -37.17 11.99
C HIS A 122 -1.97 -36.28 12.94
N LEU A 123 -1.31 -35.36 13.66
CA LEU A 123 -1.96 -34.42 14.56
C LEU A 123 -2.51 -33.21 13.79
N PHE A 124 -1.69 -32.66 12.89
CA PHE A 124 -1.95 -31.40 12.21
C PHE A 124 -2.79 -31.54 10.92
N ALA A 125 -2.74 -32.68 10.21
CA ALA A 125 -3.52 -32.86 8.97
C ALA A 125 -5.04 -32.87 9.19
N THR A 126 -5.49 -33.18 10.40
CA THR A 126 -6.92 -33.16 10.77
C THR A 126 -7.30 -31.92 11.59
N ALA A 127 -6.34 -31.02 11.84
CA ALA A 127 -6.57 -29.86 12.66
C ALA A 127 -7.39 -28.79 11.93
N ALA A 128 -8.22 -28.08 12.71
CA ALA A 128 -8.83 -26.84 12.26
C ALA A 128 -7.90 -25.67 12.63
N TYR A 129 -7.63 -24.77 11.69
CA TYR A 129 -6.77 -23.61 11.91
C TYR A 129 -7.59 -22.33 12.02
N HIS A 130 -7.17 -21.48 12.95
CA HIS A 130 -7.67 -20.11 13.05
C HIS A 130 -6.51 -19.17 13.35
N LYS A 131 -6.28 -18.21 12.45
CA LYS A 131 -5.27 -17.18 12.60
C LYS A 131 -5.84 -16.00 13.37
N LEU A 132 -5.18 -15.60 14.45
CA LEU A 132 -5.43 -14.34 15.14
C LEU A 132 -4.51 -13.25 14.59
N GLY A 133 -5.11 -12.16 14.15
CA GLY A 133 -4.43 -10.92 13.78
C GLY A 133 -4.61 -9.82 14.82
N SER A 134 -4.18 -8.61 14.47
CA SER A 134 -4.50 -7.40 15.23
C SER A 134 -6.02 -7.18 15.34
N LEU A 135 -6.42 -6.37 16.31
CA LEU A 135 -7.83 -6.04 16.50
C LEU A 135 -8.35 -5.19 15.33
N THR A 136 -9.65 -5.33 15.04
CA THR A 136 -10.35 -4.35 14.20
C THR A 136 -10.31 -2.97 14.85
N SER A 137 -10.48 -1.90 14.07
CA SER A 137 -10.52 -0.53 14.59
C SER A 137 -11.56 -0.36 15.71
N THR A 138 -12.72 -1.00 15.56
CA THR A 138 -13.80 -1.00 16.56
C THR A 138 -13.39 -1.72 17.84
N GLU A 139 -12.83 -2.93 17.74
CA GLU A 139 -12.36 -3.68 18.91
C GLU A 139 -11.20 -2.96 19.63
N ALA A 140 -10.27 -2.37 18.87
CA ALA A 140 -9.17 -1.59 19.41
C ALA A 140 -9.67 -0.34 20.15
N ALA A 141 -10.60 0.41 19.56
CA ALA A 141 -11.21 1.59 20.19
C ALA A 141 -11.94 1.23 21.49
N ARG A 142 -12.64 0.08 21.52
CA ARG A 142 -13.27 -0.44 22.74
C ARG A 142 -12.25 -0.81 23.81
N LEU A 143 -11.18 -1.52 23.44
CA LEU A 143 -10.10 -1.87 24.36
C LEU A 143 -9.39 -0.63 24.94
N ILE A 144 -9.32 0.46 24.19
CA ILE A 144 -8.74 1.74 24.65
C ILE A 144 -9.69 2.46 25.61
N ARG A 145 -10.97 2.56 25.27
CA ARG A 145 -11.91 3.48 25.95
C ARG A 145 -12.70 2.84 27.09
N GLU A 146 -13.19 1.62 26.91
CA GLU A 146 -14.10 0.99 27.88
C GLU A 146 -13.48 0.79 29.28
N PRO A 147 -12.22 0.32 29.42
CA PRO A 147 -11.64 0.02 30.74
C PRO A 147 -11.53 1.23 31.67
N VAL A 148 -11.45 2.44 31.12
CA VAL A 148 -11.26 3.69 31.85
C VAL A 148 -12.47 4.62 31.72
N SER A 149 -13.60 4.11 31.23
CA SER A 149 -14.82 4.87 31.07
C SER A 149 -15.26 5.51 32.39
N GLY A 150 -15.51 6.82 32.37
CA GLY A 150 -15.83 7.61 33.56
C GLY A 150 -14.64 7.98 34.46
N MET A 151 -13.43 7.49 34.16
CA MET A 151 -12.20 7.83 34.90
C MET A 151 -11.26 8.73 34.09
N LEU A 152 -11.13 8.48 32.78
CA LEU A 152 -10.21 9.21 31.90
C LEU A 152 -10.92 9.57 30.58
N GLY A 153 -10.98 10.86 30.25
CA GLY A 153 -11.43 11.35 28.95
C GLY A 153 -10.30 11.39 27.92
N TYR A 154 -10.64 11.23 26.65
CA TYR A 154 -9.69 11.27 25.53
C TYR A 154 -10.03 12.44 24.61
N ASP A 155 -9.02 13.24 24.25
CA ASP A 155 -9.17 14.24 23.20
C ASP A 155 -9.29 13.63 21.80
N VAL A 156 -9.73 14.46 20.85
CA VAL A 156 -9.83 14.10 19.44
C VAL A 156 -8.47 13.59 18.94
N GLY A 157 -8.48 12.50 18.16
CA GLY A 157 -7.28 11.91 17.59
C GLY A 157 -6.47 11.00 18.53
N VAL A 158 -6.63 11.08 19.86
CA VAL A 158 -5.84 10.27 20.81
C VAL A 158 -6.03 8.77 20.58
N THR A 159 -7.29 8.34 20.40
CA THR A 159 -7.61 6.93 20.11
C THR A 159 -6.98 6.48 18.78
N ARG A 160 -7.09 7.29 17.72
CA ARG A 160 -6.47 7.02 16.42
C ARG A 160 -4.95 6.91 16.54
N ARG A 161 -4.32 7.85 17.22
CA ARG A 161 -2.86 7.88 17.41
C ARG A 161 -2.35 6.62 18.12
N ILE A 162 -3.05 6.15 19.16
CA ILE A 162 -2.72 4.89 19.84
C ILE A 162 -2.87 3.70 18.88
N MET A 163 -3.95 3.66 18.10
CA MET A 163 -4.20 2.60 17.12
C MET A 163 -3.11 2.54 16.04
N GLU A 164 -2.73 3.69 15.47
CA GLU A 164 -1.64 3.82 14.50
C GLU A 164 -0.30 3.32 15.07
N LEU A 165 0.09 3.82 16.24
CA LEU A 165 1.36 3.46 16.88
C LEU A 165 1.45 1.96 17.20
N THR A 166 0.32 1.35 17.53
CA THR A 166 0.28 -0.05 17.97
C THR A 166 -0.09 -1.01 16.86
N SER A 167 -0.45 -0.52 15.67
CA SER A 167 -1.03 -1.30 14.58
C SER A 167 -2.19 -2.20 15.09
N ASN A 168 -3.01 -1.66 15.98
CA ASN A 168 -4.09 -2.35 16.69
C ASN A 168 -3.69 -3.62 17.47
N HIS A 169 -2.42 -3.78 17.81
CA HIS A 169 -1.94 -4.95 18.54
C HIS A 169 -2.37 -4.88 20.03
N PRO A 170 -3.13 -5.86 20.56
CA PRO A 170 -3.77 -5.77 21.89
C PRO A 170 -2.80 -5.48 23.05
N TYR A 171 -1.64 -6.14 23.06
CA TYR A 171 -0.63 -5.95 24.11
C TYR A 171 -0.07 -4.52 24.13
N PHE A 172 0.28 -3.97 22.96
CA PHE A 172 0.87 -2.63 22.87
C PHE A 172 -0.18 -1.55 23.12
N ILE A 173 -1.45 -1.77 22.73
CA ILE A 173 -2.57 -0.92 23.15
C ILE A 173 -2.62 -0.86 24.68
N GLN A 174 -2.63 -2.00 25.36
CA GLN A 174 -2.71 -2.05 26.82
C GLN A 174 -1.48 -1.42 27.48
N LEU A 175 -0.29 -1.64 26.93
CA LEU A 175 0.95 -1.03 27.44
C LEU A 175 0.88 0.51 27.36
N LEU A 176 0.51 1.06 26.20
CA LEU A 176 0.36 2.51 26.03
C LEU A 176 -0.76 3.05 26.92
N CYS A 177 -1.93 2.42 26.91
CA CYS A 177 -3.08 2.88 27.70
C CYS A 177 -2.80 2.84 29.20
N TYR A 178 -2.12 1.81 29.70
CA TYR A 178 -1.72 1.72 31.11
C TYR A 178 -0.77 2.87 31.50
N THR A 179 0.21 3.15 30.64
CA THR A 179 1.17 4.24 30.86
C THR A 179 0.48 5.60 30.80
N LEU A 180 -0.39 5.79 29.80
CA LEU A 180 -1.20 6.99 29.63
C LEU A 180 -2.11 7.22 30.82
N PHE A 181 -2.78 6.17 31.30
CA PHE A 181 -3.65 6.25 32.46
C PHE A 181 -2.88 6.68 33.71
N ASN A 182 -1.72 6.07 33.98
CA ASN A 182 -0.90 6.46 35.14
C ASN A 182 -0.44 7.93 35.09
N ARG A 183 -0.21 8.47 33.88
CA ARG A 183 0.14 9.87 33.66
C ARG A 183 -1.06 10.80 33.86
N CYS A 184 -2.19 10.47 33.24
CA CYS A 184 -3.32 11.37 33.05
C CYS A 184 -4.49 11.13 34.03
N ALA A 185 -4.47 10.07 34.84
CA ALA A 185 -5.57 9.78 35.77
C ALA A 185 -5.83 10.91 36.77
N ARG A 186 -4.81 11.70 37.12
CA ARG A 186 -4.98 12.87 38.01
C ARG A 186 -5.63 14.06 37.31
N SER A 187 -5.34 14.28 36.03
CA SER A 187 -5.97 15.34 35.24
C SER A 187 -7.36 14.93 34.74
N GLY A 188 -7.64 13.64 34.67
CA GLY A 188 -8.90 13.09 34.16
C GLY A 188 -9.05 13.21 32.64
N ARG A 189 -8.00 13.64 31.93
CA ARG A 189 -8.02 13.87 30.48
C ARG A 189 -6.66 13.57 29.85
N ALA A 190 -6.66 12.85 28.73
CA ALA A 190 -5.49 12.51 27.93
C ALA A 190 -5.52 13.26 26.59
N THR A 191 -4.38 13.86 26.23
CA THR A 191 -4.18 14.63 25.01
C THR A 191 -3.25 13.92 24.02
N LEU A 192 -3.15 14.39 22.77
CA LEU A 192 -2.17 13.86 21.81
C LEU A 192 -0.73 14.07 22.31
N SER A 193 -0.44 15.22 22.92
CA SER A 193 0.87 15.49 23.51
C SER A 193 1.23 14.53 24.63
N ASP A 194 0.24 14.05 25.40
CA ASP A 194 0.49 13.02 26.42
C ASP A 194 0.85 11.68 25.79
N VAL A 195 0.22 11.32 24.66
CA VAL A 195 0.55 10.09 23.92
C VAL A 195 1.98 10.15 23.41
N ASP A 196 2.38 11.24 22.75
CA ASP A 196 3.74 11.37 22.24
C ASP A 196 4.77 11.36 23.39
N ALA A 197 4.45 11.98 24.53
CA ALA A 197 5.33 11.96 25.71
C ALA A 197 5.51 10.56 26.30
N ILE A 198 4.44 9.75 26.42
CA ILE A 198 4.59 8.37 26.92
C ILE A 198 5.31 7.47 25.92
N VAL A 199 5.17 7.74 24.62
CA VAL A 199 5.92 7.02 23.59
C VAL A 199 7.40 7.30 23.77
N ASP A 200 7.79 8.57 23.94
CA ASP A 200 9.19 8.93 24.22
C ASP A 200 9.72 8.24 25.47
N GLU A 201 8.98 8.25 26.58
CA GLU A 201 9.36 7.60 27.83
C GLU A 201 9.55 6.07 27.67
N LEU A 202 8.60 5.40 27.00
CA LEU A 202 8.67 3.95 26.77
C LEU A 202 9.82 3.57 25.84
N LEU A 203 10.09 4.40 24.82
CA LEU A 203 11.19 4.17 23.90
C LEU A 203 12.57 4.42 24.55
N GLU A 204 12.66 5.31 25.54
CA GLU A 204 13.87 5.54 26.33
C GLU A 204 14.13 4.44 27.36
N LEU A 205 13.09 3.97 28.05
CA LEU A 205 13.19 2.86 28.99
C LEU A 205 13.50 1.53 28.27
N GLY A 206 13.10 1.44 27.00
CA GLY A 206 13.22 0.24 26.19
C GLY A 206 12.07 -0.71 26.46
N ILE A 207 11.49 -1.25 25.38
CA ILE A 207 10.43 -2.26 25.44
C ILE A 207 11.13 -3.63 25.39
N PRO A 208 11.05 -4.47 26.44
CA PRO A 208 11.81 -5.72 26.51
C PRO A 208 11.60 -6.63 25.30
N ASP A 209 10.38 -6.72 24.79
CA ASP A 209 10.04 -7.51 23.61
C ASP A 209 10.81 -7.06 22.36
N PHE A 210 11.06 -5.76 22.20
CA PHE A 210 11.82 -5.23 21.06
C PHE A 210 13.32 -5.52 21.18
N HIS A 211 13.84 -5.50 22.42
CA HIS A 211 15.22 -5.89 22.69
C HIS A 211 15.46 -7.38 22.45
N GLU A 212 14.57 -8.24 22.96
CA GLU A 212 14.64 -9.69 22.76
C GLU A 212 14.55 -10.04 21.27
N LEU A 213 13.60 -9.44 20.56
CA LEU A 213 13.46 -9.59 19.11
C LEU A 213 14.74 -9.20 18.39
N TRP A 214 15.28 -8.02 18.71
CA TRP A 214 16.52 -7.54 18.11
C TRP A 214 17.65 -8.54 18.37
N GLU A 215 17.87 -8.99 19.61
CA GLU A 215 18.96 -9.91 19.92
C GLU A 215 18.82 -11.26 19.21
N ALA A 216 17.59 -11.78 19.12
CA ALA A 216 17.26 -13.01 18.41
C ALA A 216 17.35 -12.90 16.87
N SER A 217 17.43 -11.70 16.30
CA SER A 217 17.59 -11.51 14.85
C SER A 217 19.01 -11.83 14.38
N SER A 218 19.08 -12.47 13.21
CA SER A 218 20.30 -12.72 12.47
C SER A 218 20.99 -11.41 12.04
N ALA A 219 22.24 -11.50 11.60
CA ALA A 219 22.98 -10.33 11.12
C ALA A 219 22.28 -9.63 9.93
N GLN A 220 21.72 -10.40 8.99
CA GLN A 220 20.99 -9.85 7.83
C GLN A 220 19.68 -9.19 8.28
N GLU A 221 18.90 -9.85 9.14
CA GLU A 221 17.67 -9.30 9.70
C GLU A 221 17.93 -8.01 10.48
N LYS A 222 18.98 -7.95 11.32
CA LYS A 222 19.35 -6.73 12.07
C LYS A 222 19.65 -5.56 11.14
N ILE A 223 20.37 -5.81 10.04
CA ILE A 223 20.69 -4.80 9.03
C ILE A 223 19.41 -4.34 8.33
N VAL A 224 18.54 -5.26 7.90
CA VAL A 224 17.26 -4.95 7.25
C VAL A 224 16.32 -4.19 8.20
N LEU A 225 16.18 -4.60 9.46
CA LEU A 225 15.36 -3.91 10.46
C LEU A 225 15.86 -2.49 10.72
N ALA A 226 17.19 -2.29 10.83
CA ALA A 226 17.77 -0.96 10.97
C ALA A 226 17.50 -0.08 9.74
N THR A 227 17.59 -0.66 8.53
CA THR A 227 17.21 0.01 7.28
C THR A 227 15.76 0.45 7.31
N LEU A 228 14.84 -0.49 7.54
CA LEU A 228 13.39 -0.26 7.58
C LEU A 228 13.00 0.78 8.64
N GLY A 229 13.62 0.75 9.82
CA GLY A 229 13.39 1.75 10.87
C GLY A 229 13.88 3.15 10.51
N ALA A 230 14.82 3.28 9.56
CA ALA A 230 15.34 4.55 9.10
C ALA A 230 14.67 5.06 7.81
N LEU A 231 13.97 4.20 7.08
CA LEU A 231 13.17 4.61 5.93
C LEU A 231 12.04 5.55 6.41
N ARG A 232 11.97 6.72 5.78
CA ARG A 232 10.84 7.64 5.91
C ARG A 232 9.93 7.42 4.70
N GLY A 233 8.78 6.83 4.91
CA GLY A 233 7.78 6.53 3.88
C GLY A 233 6.37 6.53 4.47
N GLY A 234 5.37 6.81 3.63
CA GLY A 234 3.96 6.82 4.01
C GLY A 234 3.54 5.47 4.60
N HIS A 235 2.92 5.51 5.78
CA HIS A 235 2.29 4.35 6.44
C HIS A 235 3.19 3.18 6.85
N GLY A 236 4.52 3.34 6.83
CA GLY A 236 5.45 2.31 7.32
C GLY A 236 5.53 1.06 6.43
N ILE A 237 5.11 1.19 5.17
CA ILE A 237 5.26 0.18 4.12
C ILE A 237 6.62 0.38 3.44
N ALA A 238 7.30 -0.72 3.14
CA ALA A 238 8.56 -0.74 2.40
C ALA A 238 8.61 -1.93 1.45
N THR A 239 9.11 -1.70 0.24
CA THR A 239 9.34 -2.75 -0.75
C THR A 239 10.73 -3.39 -0.59
N ARG A 240 10.93 -4.58 -1.18
CA ARG A 240 12.27 -5.19 -1.29
C ARG A 240 13.27 -4.25 -1.97
N GLN A 241 12.81 -3.47 -2.95
CA GLN A 241 13.62 -2.52 -3.69
C GLN A 241 13.99 -1.32 -2.83
N ASP A 242 13.07 -0.79 -2.01
CA ASP A 242 13.38 0.30 -1.05
C ASP A 242 14.52 -0.09 -0.11
N VAL A 243 14.45 -1.30 0.44
CA VAL A 243 15.49 -1.83 1.34
C VAL A 243 16.81 -2.02 0.59
N SER A 244 16.78 -2.62 -0.60
CA SER A 244 17.98 -2.87 -1.41
C SER A 244 18.66 -1.57 -1.85
N SER A 245 17.88 -0.59 -2.28
CA SER A 245 18.34 0.75 -2.67
C SER A 245 18.92 1.50 -1.47
N ALA A 246 18.27 1.42 -0.30
CA ALA A 246 18.78 2.03 0.91
C ALA A 246 20.12 1.41 1.36
N LEU A 247 20.23 0.08 1.36
CA LEU A 247 21.48 -0.63 1.65
C LEU A 247 22.60 -0.22 0.69
N SER A 248 22.28 -0.11 -0.61
CA SER A 248 23.22 0.32 -1.64
C SER A 248 23.75 1.74 -1.41
N ARG A 249 22.87 2.69 -1.03
CA ARG A 249 23.26 4.07 -0.66
C ARG A 249 24.24 4.11 0.51
N TRP A 250 24.15 3.17 1.44
CA TRP A 250 25.04 3.06 2.59
C TRP A 250 26.26 2.16 2.34
N GLY A 251 26.52 1.78 1.08
CA GLY A 251 27.71 1.04 0.66
C GLY A 251 27.65 -0.46 0.97
N ILE A 252 26.48 -0.99 1.33
CA ILE A 252 26.27 -2.42 1.53
C ILE A 252 25.85 -3.04 0.20
N ARG A 253 26.67 -3.95 -0.33
CA ARG A 253 26.35 -4.78 -1.50
C ARG A 253 25.67 -6.06 -1.01
N ALA A 254 24.35 -6.03 -0.96
CA ALA A 254 23.51 -7.20 -0.70
C ALA A 254 22.88 -7.67 -2.02
N ASP A 255 22.78 -8.98 -2.22
CA ASP A 255 22.00 -9.54 -3.34
C ASP A 255 20.50 -9.37 -3.08
N GLN A 256 19.70 -9.12 -4.12
CA GLN A 256 18.25 -8.94 -3.95
C GLN A 256 17.57 -10.18 -3.36
N ASN A 257 18.06 -11.39 -3.66
CA ASN A 257 17.51 -12.61 -3.06
C ASN A 257 17.87 -12.72 -1.57
N GLU A 258 19.07 -12.31 -1.17
CA GLU A 258 19.47 -12.30 0.25
C GLU A 258 18.64 -11.29 1.06
N VAL A 259 18.28 -10.15 0.47
CA VAL A 259 17.36 -9.17 1.09
C VAL A 259 15.95 -9.74 1.18
N ALA A 260 15.48 -10.41 0.12
CA ALA A 260 14.18 -11.08 0.11
C ALA A 260 14.08 -12.17 1.19
N GLU A 261 15.10 -13.02 1.32
CA GLU A 261 15.17 -14.06 2.35
C GLU A 261 15.10 -13.46 3.76
N ALA A 262 15.80 -12.36 4.01
CA ALA A 262 15.76 -11.68 5.30
C ALA A 262 14.36 -11.08 5.59
N LEU A 263 13.72 -10.46 4.60
CA LEU A 263 12.36 -9.93 4.73
C LEU A 263 11.31 -11.03 4.93
N ASP A 264 11.40 -12.11 4.17
CA ASP A 264 10.51 -13.27 4.28
C ASP A 264 10.71 -13.98 5.62
N SER A 265 11.94 -14.04 6.14
CA SER A 265 12.22 -14.56 7.48
C SER A 265 11.60 -13.69 8.59
N LEU A 266 11.70 -12.36 8.48
CA LEU A 266 11.03 -11.43 9.40
C LEU A 266 9.50 -11.53 9.33
N ALA A 267 8.95 -11.75 8.14
CA ALA A 267 7.51 -11.94 7.94
C ALA A 267 7.03 -13.27 8.51
N ALA A 268 7.77 -14.37 8.29
CA ALA A 268 7.49 -15.68 8.88
C ALA A 268 7.44 -15.62 10.41
N ARG A 269 8.30 -14.79 11.02
CA ARG A 269 8.35 -14.53 12.47
C ARG A 269 7.29 -13.56 12.99
N HIS A 270 6.35 -13.13 12.13
CA HIS A 270 5.35 -12.10 12.44
C HIS A 270 5.94 -10.79 12.96
N ILE A 271 7.15 -10.41 12.52
CA ILE A 271 7.73 -9.09 12.80
C ILE A 271 7.25 -8.09 11.76
N LEU A 272 7.25 -8.55 10.50
CA LEU A 272 6.67 -7.85 9.37
C LEU A 272 5.38 -8.55 8.93
N GLU A 273 4.47 -7.78 8.35
CA GLU A 273 3.35 -8.28 7.57
C GLU A 273 3.70 -8.13 6.10
N ARG A 274 3.50 -9.20 5.34
CA ARG A 274 3.61 -9.17 3.89
C ARG A 274 2.25 -8.74 3.32
N LEU A 275 2.22 -7.59 2.66
CA LEU A 275 1.00 -7.01 2.06
C LEU A 275 0.80 -7.46 0.61
N GLY A 276 1.83 -8.00 -0.02
CA GLY A 276 1.84 -8.37 -1.43
C GLY A 276 3.10 -9.15 -1.81
N ALA A 277 3.38 -9.28 -3.11
CA ALA A 277 4.55 -10.03 -3.56
C ALA A 277 5.87 -9.45 -3.01
N LEU A 278 5.97 -8.13 -2.89
CA LEU A 278 7.22 -7.41 -2.60
C LEU A 278 7.13 -6.37 -1.47
N SER A 279 5.93 -6.14 -0.93
CA SER A 279 5.66 -5.07 0.03
C SER A 279 5.48 -5.59 1.45
N TYR A 280 6.13 -4.93 2.40
CA TYR A 280 6.15 -5.31 3.81
C TYR A 280 5.83 -4.10 4.67
N ARG A 281 5.09 -4.32 5.76
CA ARG A 281 4.95 -3.33 6.84
C ARG A 281 5.32 -3.93 8.18
N PHE A 282 5.60 -3.11 9.17
CA PHE A 282 5.72 -3.61 10.53
C PHE A 282 4.37 -4.06 11.06
N ASN A 283 4.31 -5.23 11.69
CA ASN A 283 3.12 -5.66 12.43
C ASN A 283 2.81 -4.74 13.62
N VAL A 284 3.79 -3.95 14.08
CA VAL A 284 3.66 -2.96 15.15
C VAL A 284 4.50 -1.73 14.81
N ASP A 285 3.87 -0.59 14.52
CA ASP A 285 4.58 0.62 14.11
C ASP A 285 5.54 1.17 15.19
N LEU A 286 5.21 0.96 16.47
CA LEU A 286 6.08 1.33 17.60
C LEU A 286 7.47 0.67 17.52
N LEU A 287 7.57 -0.54 16.94
CA LEU A 287 8.87 -1.18 16.69
C LEU A 287 9.69 -0.42 15.65
N ARG A 288 9.06 0.05 14.57
CA ARG A 288 9.71 0.88 13.55
C ARG A 288 10.29 2.16 14.17
N ILE A 289 9.49 2.84 15.00
CA ILE A 289 9.91 4.06 15.69
C ILE A 289 11.07 3.77 16.65
N TRP A 290 10.99 2.67 17.41
CA TRP A 290 12.07 2.23 18.30
C TRP A 290 13.36 1.96 17.54
N LEU A 291 13.30 1.27 16.40
CA LEU A 291 14.45 0.99 15.53
C LEU A 291 15.07 2.29 14.99
N GLY A 292 14.25 3.21 14.47
CA GLY A 292 14.74 4.50 13.97
C GLY A 292 15.46 5.34 15.03
N ARG A 293 15.03 5.25 16.29
CA ARG A 293 15.67 5.95 17.42
C ARG A 293 16.94 5.24 17.90
N ASN A 294 16.88 3.92 18.09
CA ASN A 294 17.89 3.17 18.84
C ASN A 294 18.88 2.38 17.95
N LYS A 295 18.51 2.08 16.71
CA LYS A 295 19.25 1.19 15.79
C LYS A 295 19.55 1.91 14.48
N LYS A 296 20.22 3.06 14.59
CA LYS A 296 20.58 3.87 13.42
C LYS A 296 21.46 3.06 12.45
N PRO A 297 21.12 3.06 11.14
CA PRO A 297 21.87 2.37 10.08
C PRO A 297 23.39 2.51 10.19
N ASP A 298 23.87 3.74 10.34
CA ASP A 298 25.30 4.06 10.35
C ASP A 298 26.07 3.37 11.49
N LYS A 299 25.44 3.13 12.64
CA LYS A 299 26.04 2.41 13.77
C LYS A 299 25.98 0.91 13.55
N VAL A 300 24.80 0.40 13.20
CA VAL A 300 24.56 -1.03 13.01
C VAL A 300 25.49 -1.61 11.94
N TYR A 301 25.68 -0.91 10.83
CA TYR A 301 26.51 -1.40 9.71
C TYR A 301 28.01 -1.38 9.99
N ARG A 302 28.46 -0.57 10.96
CA ARG A 302 29.86 -0.58 11.41
C ARG A 302 30.16 -1.77 12.30
N GLU A 303 29.16 -2.22 13.06
CA GLU A 303 29.29 -3.29 14.06
C GLU A 303 28.95 -4.67 13.48
N ILE A 304 27.98 -4.74 12.57
CA ILE A 304 27.47 -5.96 11.97
C ILE A 304 27.77 -5.96 10.47
N ARG A 305 28.47 -7.00 10.00
CA ARG A 305 28.75 -7.18 8.56
C ARG A 305 27.66 -8.00 7.89
N TRP A 306 27.27 -7.60 6.69
CA TRP A 306 26.47 -8.44 5.80
C TRP A 306 27.24 -9.73 5.48
N PRO A 307 26.77 -10.91 5.92
CA PRO A 307 27.43 -12.17 5.62
C PRO A 307 27.34 -12.46 4.12
N LYS A 308 28.42 -12.95 3.49
CA LYS A 308 28.33 -13.53 2.14
C LYS A 308 27.77 -14.95 2.25
N ALA A 309 26.78 -15.30 1.44
CA ALA A 309 26.27 -16.67 1.37
C ALA A 309 27.42 -17.69 1.15
N LYS A 310 27.44 -18.78 1.92
CA LYS A 310 28.23 -19.97 1.57
C LYS A 310 27.54 -20.66 0.39
N PRO A 311 28.27 -21.15 -0.63
CA PRO A 311 27.66 -21.97 -1.67
C PRO A 311 26.96 -23.17 -1.02
N SER A 312 25.69 -23.42 -1.38
CA SER A 312 24.93 -24.54 -0.85
C SER A 312 25.61 -25.87 -1.19
N GLU A 313 25.66 -26.77 -0.21
CA GLU A 313 26.32 -28.07 -0.31
C GLU A 313 25.57 -29.06 -1.25
N SER A 314 24.53 -28.61 -1.94
CA SER A 314 23.71 -29.35 -2.90
C SER A 314 24.31 -29.46 -4.31
N GLN A 315 25.50 -28.90 -4.57
CA GLN A 315 26.23 -29.05 -5.84
C GLN A 315 27.57 -29.80 -5.71
N ARG A 316 27.63 -30.85 -4.88
CA ARG A 316 28.70 -31.86 -5.01
C ARG A 316 28.21 -32.97 -5.94
N PRO A 317 28.83 -33.18 -7.12
CA PRO A 317 28.55 -34.38 -7.91
C PRO A 317 29.07 -35.60 -7.15
N THR A 318 28.16 -36.50 -6.82
CA THR A 318 28.46 -37.83 -6.27
C THR A 318 29.16 -38.70 -7.32
N GLY A 319 30.41 -39.06 -7.03
CA GLY A 319 31.06 -40.36 -7.27
C GLY A 319 30.97 -41.05 -8.65
N ALA A 320 32.12 -41.15 -9.32
CA ALA A 320 32.46 -42.32 -10.14
C ALA A 320 33.95 -42.69 -9.92
N GLN A 321 34.19 -43.95 -9.57
CA GLN A 321 35.48 -44.59 -9.30
C GLN A 321 36.25 -44.96 -10.60
N PRO A 322 37.56 -45.31 -10.53
CA PRO A 322 38.53 -45.05 -11.57
C PRO A 322 38.79 -46.23 -12.51
N GLY A 323 39.13 -45.94 -13.77
CA GLY A 323 39.72 -46.94 -14.67
C GLY A 323 39.97 -46.45 -16.10
N GLY A 324 41.24 -46.41 -16.50
CA GLY A 324 41.64 -46.90 -17.83
C GLY A 324 41.96 -45.91 -18.96
N VAL A 325 43.22 -45.47 -19.02
CA VAL A 325 44.12 -45.30 -20.20
C VAL A 325 43.78 -44.29 -21.34
N GLN A 326 44.73 -43.36 -21.51
CA GLN A 326 45.03 -42.33 -22.54
C GLN A 326 45.22 -42.83 -24.01
N PRO A 327 45.58 -41.97 -25.01
CA PRO A 327 45.32 -40.54 -25.26
C PRO A 327 44.99 -40.22 -26.76
N LEU A 328 44.23 -39.17 -27.09
CA LEU A 328 44.29 -38.55 -28.43
C LEU A 328 44.04 -37.02 -28.37
N THR A 329 45.17 -36.30 -28.47
CA THR A 329 45.44 -35.07 -29.23
C THR A 329 44.29 -34.16 -29.67
N GLY A 330 44.41 -32.87 -29.37
CA GLY A 330 43.82 -31.80 -30.19
C GLY A 330 43.14 -30.67 -29.42
N THR A 331 43.87 -29.96 -28.56
CA THR A 331 43.45 -28.67 -28.02
C THR A 331 43.74 -27.56 -29.02
N GLU A 332 42.72 -26.84 -29.47
CA GLU A 332 42.83 -25.39 -29.68
C GLU A 332 41.61 -24.72 -29.06
N THR A 333 41.74 -24.33 -27.79
CA THR A 333 40.82 -23.38 -27.17
C THR A 333 41.46 -22.00 -27.34
N HIS A 334 40.84 -21.14 -28.13
CA HIS A 334 41.30 -19.75 -28.23
C HIS A 334 41.15 -19.04 -26.88
N PRO A 335 42.16 -18.28 -26.44
CA PRO A 335 42.10 -17.58 -25.17
C PRO A 335 40.97 -16.54 -25.15
N TRP A 336 40.37 -16.32 -23.97
CA TRP A 336 39.14 -15.53 -23.76
C TRP A 336 39.18 -14.10 -24.33
N TRP A 337 40.37 -13.53 -24.54
CA TRP A 337 40.55 -12.21 -25.18
C TRP A 337 40.24 -12.22 -26.68
N VAL A 338 40.28 -13.37 -27.36
CA VAL A 338 39.87 -13.50 -28.77
C VAL A 338 38.36 -13.32 -28.94
N ARG A 339 37.56 -13.75 -27.95
CA ARG A 339 36.11 -13.46 -27.89
C ARG A 339 35.85 -11.97 -27.71
N TRP A 340 36.69 -11.28 -26.94
CA TRP A 340 36.64 -9.82 -26.80
C TRP A 340 37.01 -9.07 -28.08
N ILE A 341 37.98 -9.56 -28.87
CA ILE A 341 38.32 -8.96 -30.17
C ILE A 341 37.15 -9.06 -31.16
N ILE A 342 36.42 -10.19 -31.17
CA ILE A 342 35.25 -10.35 -32.05
C ILE A 342 34.13 -9.38 -31.66
N VAL A 343 33.89 -9.15 -30.37
CA VAL A 343 32.90 -8.18 -29.88
C VAL A 343 33.31 -6.74 -30.22
N VAL A 344 34.59 -6.39 -30.06
CA VAL A 344 35.10 -5.06 -30.40
C VAL A 344 35.07 -4.80 -31.92
N LEU A 345 35.39 -5.80 -32.74
CA LEU A 345 35.29 -5.70 -34.20
C LEU A 345 33.84 -5.61 -34.69
N ALA A 346 32.90 -6.28 -34.02
CA ALA A 346 31.48 -6.16 -34.30
C ALA A 346 30.95 -4.75 -33.97
N PHE A 347 31.34 -4.17 -32.82
CA PHE A 347 31.02 -2.79 -32.48
C PHE A 347 31.63 -1.78 -33.46
N ALA A 348 32.88 -1.99 -33.89
CA ALA A 348 33.54 -1.14 -34.88
C ALA A 348 32.85 -1.19 -36.26
N ALA A 349 32.32 -2.36 -36.66
CA ALA A 349 31.57 -2.50 -37.90
C ALA A 349 30.21 -1.79 -37.87
N VAL A 350 29.51 -1.80 -36.73
CA VAL A 350 28.25 -1.05 -36.53
C VAL A 350 28.50 0.46 -36.52
N LEU A 351 29.62 0.90 -35.96
CA LEU A 351 30.01 2.32 -35.93
C LEU A 351 30.45 2.81 -37.33
N LEU A 352 31.14 1.99 -38.11
CA LEU A 352 31.46 2.30 -39.52
C LEU A 352 30.22 2.29 -40.43
N GLY A 353 29.25 1.39 -40.16
CA GLY A 353 27.97 1.37 -40.86
C GLY A 353 27.11 2.61 -40.60
N SER A 354 27.04 3.07 -39.35
CA SER A 354 26.32 4.31 -38.98
C SER A 354 26.99 5.58 -39.55
N LEU A 355 28.34 5.61 -39.60
CA LEU A 355 29.07 6.68 -40.28
C LEU A 355 28.83 6.70 -41.80
N ALA A 356 28.74 5.53 -42.46
CA ALA A 356 28.42 5.46 -43.88
C ALA A 356 26.98 5.93 -44.19
N VAL A 357 26.00 5.59 -43.34
CA VAL A 357 24.60 6.03 -43.47
C VAL A 357 24.46 7.53 -43.21
N SER A 358 25.17 8.09 -42.22
CA SER A 358 25.17 9.53 -41.95
C SER A 358 25.80 10.35 -43.09
N SER A 359 26.86 9.84 -43.72
CA SER A 359 27.50 10.47 -44.88
C SER A 359 26.61 10.41 -46.14
N TRP A 360 25.85 9.32 -46.33
CA TRP A 360 24.87 9.19 -47.39
C TRP A 360 23.65 10.12 -47.21
N LEU A 361 23.18 10.30 -45.97
CA LEU A 361 22.09 11.24 -45.63
C LEU A 361 22.52 12.71 -45.74
N ALA A 362 23.78 13.03 -45.39
CA ALA A 362 24.34 14.37 -45.55
C ALA A 362 24.50 14.76 -47.04
N GLY A 363 24.84 13.81 -47.92
CA GLY A 363 24.94 14.03 -49.36
C GLY A 363 23.62 14.38 -50.07
N ARG A 364 22.47 14.00 -49.49
CA ARG A 364 21.14 14.35 -50.03
C ARG A 364 20.66 15.76 -49.69
N ARG A 365 21.32 16.48 -48.76
CA ARG A 365 20.90 17.83 -48.33
C ARG A 365 21.54 18.99 -49.10
N LEU A 366 22.36 18.74 -50.14
CA LEU A 366 23.03 19.79 -50.91
C LEU A 366 22.39 20.12 -52.27
N THR A 367 21.18 19.63 -52.55
CA THR A 367 20.45 19.99 -53.77
C THR A 367 19.00 20.34 -53.46
N GLU A 368 18.75 21.47 -52.80
CA GLU A 368 17.48 22.19 -52.94
C GLU A 368 17.69 23.66 -52.55
N GLY A 369 17.33 24.54 -53.49
CA GLY A 369 17.72 25.94 -53.51
C GLY A 369 17.00 26.81 -52.48
N ILE A 370 17.73 27.83 -52.01
CA ILE A 370 17.27 28.90 -51.12
C ILE A 370 16.39 29.89 -51.90
N PRO A 371 15.16 30.21 -51.46
CA PRO A 371 14.53 31.49 -51.77
C PRO A 371 14.79 32.51 -50.65
N THR A 372 15.12 33.71 -51.08
CA THR A 372 15.48 34.90 -50.29
C THR A 372 14.26 35.49 -49.57
N PRO A 373 14.39 36.03 -48.33
CA PRO A 373 13.27 36.67 -47.65
C PRO A 373 13.01 38.07 -48.20
N THR A 374 11.76 38.34 -48.61
CA THR A 374 11.28 39.69 -48.95
C THR A 374 10.79 40.36 -47.67
N SER A 375 11.34 41.53 -47.35
CA SER A 375 10.94 42.37 -46.23
C SER A 375 9.64 43.11 -46.51
N LEU A 376 8.70 43.07 -45.57
CA LEU A 376 7.53 43.93 -45.52
C LEU A 376 7.91 45.23 -44.78
N THR A 377 7.75 46.37 -45.46
CA THR A 377 7.81 47.72 -44.88
C THR A 377 6.40 48.26 -44.75
N ALA A 378 6.09 48.87 -43.60
CA ALA A 378 4.80 49.45 -43.29
C ALA A 378 4.73 50.95 -43.68
N THR A 379 3.56 51.32 -44.23
CA THR A 379 2.87 52.64 -44.21
C THR A 379 3.54 53.86 -44.86
N ALA A 380 2.88 54.50 -45.85
CA ALA A 380 1.83 55.51 -45.62
C ALA A 380 1.42 56.30 -46.90
N VAL A 381 0.20 56.85 -46.85
CA VAL A 381 -0.33 58.07 -47.54
C VAL A 381 -1.05 57.96 -48.91
N SER A 382 -2.38 58.12 -48.82
CA SER A 382 -3.30 58.99 -49.59
C SER A 382 -3.43 58.85 -51.11
N GLN A 383 -4.66 58.54 -51.56
CA GLN A 383 -5.44 59.49 -52.38
C GLN A 383 -6.94 59.15 -52.46
N LYS A 384 -7.74 60.23 -52.46
CA LYS A 384 -9.20 60.30 -52.59
C LYS A 384 -9.71 59.74 -53.92
N MET A 385 -10.85 59.03 -53.90
CA MET A 385 -11.94 59.21 -54.87
C MET A 385 -13.30 58.83 -54.25
N ARG A 386 -14.34 59.57 -54.66
CA ARG A 386 -15.74 59.57 -54.17
C ARG A 386 -16.62 58.55 -54.95
N PRO A 387 -17.87 58.27 -54.51
CA PRO A 387 -18.50 56.96 -54.63
C PRO A 387 -19.40 56.78 -55.86
N THR A 388 -19.61 55.53 -56.24
CA THR A 388 -20.78 55.09 -57.02
C THR A 388 -21.46 53.97 -56.23
N PHE A 389 -22.67 54.23 -55.75
CA PHE A 389 -23.49 53.27 -55.02
C PHE A 389 -24.21 52.32 -55.98
N THR A 390 -23.99 51.02 -55.80
CA THR A 390 -24.87 49.95 -56.29
C THR A 390 -25.00 48.93 -55.14
N PRO A 391 -26.22 48.59 -54.67
CA PRO A 391 -26.35 47.73 -53.50
C PRO A 391 -26.17 46.27 -53.91
N THR A 392 -25.04 45.67 -53.54
CA THR A 392 -24.87 44.21 -53.52
C THR A 392 -24.89 43.78 -52.06
N PHE A 393 -25.91 43.00 -51.67
CA PHE A 393 -25.94 42.34 -50.36
C PHE A 393 -24.80 41.32 -50.29
N ALA A 394 -23.71 41.67 -49.62
CA ALA A 394 -22.67 40.72 -49.22
C ALA A 394 -22.96 40.25 -47.78
N PRO A 395 -22.84 38.96 -47.47
CA PRO A 395 -23.02 38.46 -46.12
C PRO A 395 -21.95 39.06 -45.19
N THR A 396 -22.36 39.41 -43.97
CA THR A 396 -21.50 39.86 -42.87
C THR A 396 -20.28 38.94 -42.74
N PRO A 397 -19.04 39.45 -42.63
CA PRO A 397 -17.91 38.60 -42.29
C PRO A 397 -18.13 38.05 -40.88
N THR A 398 -18.48 36.76 -40.80
CA THR A 398 -18.36 35.98 -39.58
C THR A 398 -16.93 36.13 -39.09
N ARG A 399 -16.75 36.63 -37.86
CA ARG A 399 -15.45 36.50 -37.18
C ARG A 399 -15.05 35.03 -37.27
N PRO A 400 -13.81 34.69 -37.66
CA PRO A 400 -13.37 33.31 -37.55
C PRO A 400 -13.54 32.92 -36.09
N ILE A 401 -14.36 31.89 -35.85
CA ILE A 401 -14.35 31.16 -34.59
C ILE A 401 -12.94 30.59 -34.51
N VAL A 402 -12.10 31.21 -33.69
CA VAL A 402 -10.83 30.60 -33.29
C VAL A 402 -11.23 29.45 -32.38
N ILE A 403 -11.38 28.26 -32.96
CA ILE A 403 -11.37 27.04 -32.17
C ILE A 403 -9.94 26.93 -31.66
N VAL A 404 -9.69 27.44 -30.45
CA VAL A 404 -8.47 27.09 -29.71
C VAL A 404 -8.62 25.61 -29.44
N ARG A 405 -7.96 24.78 -30.26
CA ARG A 405 -7.76 23.38 -29.89
C ARG A 405 -6.85 23.43 -28.68
N THR A 406 -7.42 23.22 -27.49
CA THR A 406 -6.67 22.90 -26.29
C THR A 406 -5.81 21.68 -26.63
N ILE A 407 -4.51 21.80 -26.36
CA ILE A 407 -3.62 20.65 -26.40
C ILE A 407 -4.05 19.78 -25.20
N PRO A 408 -4.37 18.48 -25.41
CA PRO A 408 -4.71 17.60 -24.30
C PRO A 408 -3.54 17.61 -23.32
N ALA A 409 -3.86 17.80 -22.04
CA ALA A 409 -2.88 18.00 -20.98
C ALA A 409 -3.22 17.09 -19.80
N ILE A 410 -2.23 16.84 -18.95
CA ILE A 410 -2.35 16.02 -17.73
C ILE A 410 -1.88 16.88 -16.57
N ALA A 411 -2.73 17.06 -15.56
CA ALA A 411 -2.31 17.62 -14.27
C ALA A 411 -1.93 16.48 -13.33
N TYR A 412 -0.92 16.68 -12.49
CA TYR A 412 -0.45 15.64 -11.57
C TYR A 412 0.29 16.28 -10.40
N MET A 413 0.50 15.50 -9.35
CA MET A 413 1.34 15.87 -8.22
C MET A 413 2.80 15.60 -8.54
N CYS A 414 3.68 16.56 -8.26
CA CYS A 414 5.11 16.47 -8.56
C CYS A 414 5.96 17.05 -7.43
N LYS A 415 7.27 16.79 -7.49
CA LYS A 415 8.26 17.41 -6.60
C LYS A 415 9.50 17.82 -7.38
N GLU A 416 10.14 18.92 -7.00
CA GLU A 416 11.48 19.23 -7.53
C GLU A 416 12.55 18.35 -6.86
N LYS A 417 12.43 18.12 -5.55
CA LYS A 417 13.28 17.22 -4.77
C LYS A 417 12.44 16.38 -3.84
N ARG A 418 12.93 15.20 -3.48
CA ARG A 418 12.22 14.25 -2.61
C ARG A 418 11.80 14.80 -1.24
N ALA A 419 12.50 15.82 -0.73
CA ALA A 419 12.20 16.47 0.55
C ALA A 419 11.26 17.68 0.44
N ASP A 420 10.97 18.13 -0.78
CA ASP A 420 10.14 19.31 -1.03
C ASP A 420 8.65 18.96 -0.84
N PRO A 421 7.81 19.96 -0.51
CA PRO A 421 6.37 19.78 -0.50
C PRO A 421 5.86 19.38 -1.89
N TRP A 422 4.75 18.63 -1.92
CA TRP A 422 4.05 18.32 -3.17
C TRP A 422 3.57 19.60 -3.84
N GLN A 423 3.73 19.66 -5.17
CA GLN A 423 3.22 20.73 -6.02
C GLN A 423 2.31 20.14 -7.09
N ILE A 424 1.49 20.98 -7.72
CA ILE A 424 0.73 20.61 -8.90
C ILE A 424 1.52 20.98 -10.15
N CYS A 425 1.78 20.00 -11.00
CA CYS A 425 2.38 20.15 -12.32
C CYS A 425 1.34 19.89 -13.42
N VAL A 426 1.59 20.44 -14.61
CA VAL A 426 0.87 20.13 -15.84
C VAL A 426 1.86 19.80 -16.95
N MET A 427 1.53 18.79 -17.75
CA MET A 427 2.28 18.40 -18.94
C MET A 427 1.34 18.18 -20.13
N ASP A 428 1.88 18.13 -21.34
CA ASP A 428 1.15 17.70 -22.54
C ASP A 428 0.85 16.18 -22.47
N ALA A 429 -0.13 15.75 -23.27
CA ALA A 429 -0.59 14.35 -23.39
C ALA A 429 0.48 13.30 -23.75
N ASP A 430 1.67 13.75 -24.18
CA ASP A 430 2.82 12.93 -24.56
C ASP A 430 3.98 13.04 -23.57
N GLY A 431 3.78 13.71 -22.42
CA GLY A 431 4.80 13.93 -21.38
C GLY A 431 5.68 15.16 -21.61
N ALA A 432 5.49 15.91 -22.71
CA ALA A 432 6.28 17.11 -22.97
C ALA A 432 5.79 18.33 -22.18
N ASN A 433 6.58 19.41 -22.21
CA ASN A 433 6.20 20.76 -21.75
C ASN A 433 5.71 20.84 -20.29
N ILE A 434 6.35 20.07 -19.40
CA ILE A 434 6.08 20.10 -17.95
C ILE A 434 6.22 21.53 -17.39
N THR A 435 5.20 21.97 -16.67
CA THR A 435 5.12 23.27 -15.99
C THR A 435 4.62 23.07 -14.57
N VAL A 436 5.33 23.63 -13.58
CA VAL A 436 4.87 23.67 -12.18
C VAL A 436 3.89 24.83 -12.00
N LEU A 437 2.71 24.57 -11.44
CA LEU A 437 1.63 25.56 -11.26
C LEU A 437 1.56 26.16 -9.86
N THR A 438 2.06 25.46 -8.85
CA THR A 438 2.02 25.90 -7.45
C THR A 438 3.43 26.09 -6.88
N ASP A 439 3.52 26.93 -5.86
CA ASP A 439 4.74 27.16 -5.05
C ASP A 439 4.31 27.58 -3.64
N SER A 440 3.73 26.64 -2.89
CA SER A 440 3.30 26.88 -1.51
C SER A 440 4.18 26.14 -0.50
N GLU A 441 4.25 26.67 0.73
CA GLU A 441 5.02 26.04 1.82
C GLU A 441 4.40 24.71 2.31
N GLY A 442 3.13 24.46 1.97
CA GLY A 442 2.42 23.22 2.26
C GLY A 442 2.37 22.27 1.07
N ASP A 443 1.92 21.04 1.29
CA ASP A 443 1.64 20.10 0.22
C ASP A 443 0.38 20.54 -0.55
N ASP A 444 0.52 20.69 -1.88
CA ASP A 444 -0.57 20.83 -2.85
C ASP A 444 -0.76 19.49 -3.59
N ILE A 445 -1.92 18.86 -3.42
CA ILE A 445 -2.18 17.45 -3.77
C ILE A 445 -3.55 17.24 -4.44
N THR A 446 -3.73 16.06 -5.05
CA THR A 446 -5.01 15.57 -5.62
C THR A 446 -5.72 16.59 -6.52
N PRO A 447 -5.09 16.99 -7.66
CA PRO A 447 -5.72 17.91 -8.60
C PRO A 447 -6.89 17.26 -9.33
N ALA A 448 -7.89 18.06 -9.73
CA ALA A 448 -8.96 17.69 -10.64
C ALA A 448 -9.33 18.88 -11.54
N TRP A 449 -9.53 18.62 -12.83
CA TRP A 449 -9.89 19.64 -13.81
C TRP A 449 -11.38 19.97 -13.76
N SER A 450 -11.71 21.24 -14.01
CA SER A 450 -13.08 21.62 -14.37
C SER A 450 -13.46 21.05 -15.75
N PRO A 451 -14.77 20.83 -16.03
CA PRO A 451 -15.21 20.25 -17.31
C PRO A 451 -14.89 21.10 -18.55
N ASP A 452 -14.75 22.41 -18.38
CA ASP A 452 -14.30 23.34 -19.43
C ASP A 452 -12.76 23.38 -19.56
N GLY A 453 -12.05 22.71 -18.66
CA GLY A 453 -10.59 22.71 -18.57
C GLY A 453 -9.98 24.07 -18.24
N GLU A 454 -10.75 25.06 -17.77
CA GLU A 454 -10.25 26.40 -17.47
C GLU A 454 -9.73 26.53 -16.02
N HIS A 455 -10.10 25.61 -15.14
CA HIS A 455 -9.75 25.64 -13.72
C HIS A 455 -9.27 24.27 -13.22
N ILE A 456 -8.52 24.30 -12.13
CA ILE A 456 -8.09 23.11 -11.38
C ILE A 456 -8.53 23.30 -9.94
N VAL A 457 -9.27 22.34 -9.40
CA VAL A 457 -9.46 22.19 -7.95
C VAL A 457 -8.38 21.26 -7.41
N PHE A 458 -7.85 21.54 -6.22
CA PHE A 458 -6.79 20.77 -5.58
C PHE A 458 -6.89 20.92 -4.07
N VAL A 459 -6.14 20.12 -3.33
CA VAL A 459 -6.08 20.18 -1.87
C VAL A 459 -4.77 20.81 -1.44
N SER A 460 -4.81 21.73 -0.48
CA SER A 460 -3.61 22.34 0.08
C SER A 460 -3.57 22.20 1.59
N THR A 461 -2.37 22.00 2.14
CA THR A 461 -2.12 22.02 3.59
C THR A 461 -1.54 23.35 4.09
N ARG A 462 -1.46 24.36 3.23
CA ARG A 462 -0.81 25.65 3.52
C ARG A 462 -1.43 26.43 4.70
N ASP A 463 -2.68 26.12 5.06
CA ASP A 463 -3.42 26.77 6.16
C ASP A 463 -3.39 25.97 7.48
N GLY A 464 -2.66 24.84 7.52
CA GLY A 464 -2.43 24.04 8.74
C GLY A 464 -3.31 22.79 8.88
N ASN A 465 -4.30 22.63 8.02
CA ASN A 465 -5.12 21.42 7.79
C ASN A 465 -5.35 21.27 6.27
N ARG A 466 -5.97 20.17 5.84
CA ARG A 466 -6.30 19.98 4.42
C ARG A 466 -7.54 20.79 4.06
N GLU A 467 -7.37 21.64 3.06
CA GLU A 467 -8.40 22.54 2.54
C GLU A 467 -8.48 22.42 1.02
N ILE A 468 -9.66 22.62 0.45
CA ILE A 468 -9.89 22.57 -1.00
C ILE A 468 -9.68 23.97 -1.57
N TYR A 469 -8.81 24.07 -2.57
CA TYR A 469 -8.53 25.28 -3.32
C TYR A 469 -8.93 25.12 -4.78
N VAL A 470 -9.21 26.24 -5.44
CA VAL A 470 -9.36 26.33 -6.89
C VAL A 470 -8.38 27.34 -7.45
N MET A 471 -7.88 27.10 -8.66
CA MET A 471 -7.03 28.01 -9.41
C MET A 471 -7.36 27.98 -10.90
N ASP A 472 -6.91 28.99 -11.64
CA ASP A 472 -6.92 28.96 -13.10
C ASP A 472 -6.02 27.83 -13.61
N ALA A 473 -6.29 27.32 -14.82
CA ALA A 473 -5.49 26.29 -15.50
C ALA A 473 -3.98 26.59 -15.63
N ASP A 474 -3.60 27.86 -15.48
CA ASP A 474 -2.21 28.34 -15.54
C ASP A 474 -1.60 28.60 -14.15
N GLY A 475 -2.27 28.19 -13.07
CA GLY A 475 -1.80 28.27 -11.69
C GLY A 475 -2.13 29.58 -10.96
N ARG A 476 -2.70 30.58 -11.65
CA ARG A 476 -3.06 31.88 -11.05
C ARG A 476 -4.38 31.81 -10.29
N ASN A 477 -4.68 32.90 -9.57
CA ASN A 477 -5.96 33.14 -8.90
C ASN A 477 -6.39 32.02 -7.93
N GLN A 478 -5.46 31.56 -7.10
CA GLN A 478 -5.73 30.50 -6.12
C GLN A 478 -6.66 31.01 -4.99
N VAL A 479 -7.75 30.29 -4.74
CA VAL A 479 -8.79 30.63 -3.74
C VAL A 479 -9.14 29.41 -2.90
N ASN A 480 -9.21 29.56 -1.57
CA ASN A 480 -9.68 28.51 -0.64
C ASN A 480 -11.22 28.45 -0.65
N LEU A 481 -11.79 27.25 -0.81
CA LEU A 481 -13.23 27.01 -0.91
C LEU A 481 -13.87 26.47 0.39
N THR A 482 -13.15 25.77 1.26
CA THR A 482 -13.76 25.02 2.39
C THR A 482 -13.55 25.64 3.78
N ASN A 483 -12.43 26.32 4.01
CA ASN A 483 -12.03 26.99 5.26
C ASN A 483 -12.73 26.47 6.54
N HIS A 484 -12.44 25.23 6.93
CA HIS A 484 -13.07 24.53 8.04
C HIS A 484 -12.02 23.83 8.91
N PRO A 485 -12.11 23.79 10.25
CA PRO A 485 -11.07 23.17 11.10
C PRO A 485 -10.88 21.64 10.94
N ALA A 486 -11.67 20.99 10.09
CA ALA A 486 -11.55 19.57 9.80
C ALA A 486 -10.84 19.41 8.45
N ASP A 487 -10.29 18.23 8.18
CA ASP A 487 -9.67 17.99 6.89
C ASP A 487 -10.74 17.80 5.80
N ASP A 488 -10.55 18.50 4.67
CA ASP A 488 -11.31 18.36 3.43
C ASP A 488 -10.37 17.87 2.31
N TRP A 489 -10.76 16.82 1.58
CA TRP A 489 -9.86 16.07 0.71
C TRP A 489 -10.56 15.54 -0.57
N MET A 490 -9.78 15.04 -1.52
CA MET A 490 -10.23 14.32 -2.73
C MET A 490 -11.38 15.01 -3.50
N PRO A 491 -11.18 16.24 -4.01
CA PRO A 491 -12.21 16.96 -4.74
C PRO A 491 -12.44 16.38 -6.14
N SER A 492 -13.68 16.49 -6.63
CA SER A 492 -14.10 16.02 -7.95
C SER A 492 -15.17 16.94 -8.53
N TRP A 493 -14.94 17.45 -9.73
CA TRP A 493 -15.88 18.33 -10.43
C TRP A 493 -17.06 17.56 -11.00
N SER A 494 -18.26 18.12 -10.88
CA SER A 494 -19.40 17.62 -11.65
C SER A 494 -19.23 17.97 -13.14
N PRO A 495 -19.62 17.07 -14.07
CA PRO A 495 -19.47 17.31 -15.52
C PRO A 495 -20.24 18.51 -16.06
N ASP A 496 -21.28 18.94 -15.36
CA ASP A 496 -22.06 20.15 -15.68
C ASP A 496 -21.36 21.45 -15.27
N GLY A 497 -20.27 21.38 -14.51
CA GLY A 497 -19.50 22.54 -14.04
C GLY A 497 -20.17 23.32 -12.91
N GLU A 498 -21.21 22.78 -12.28
CA GLU A 498 -21.98 23.51 -11.25
C GLU A 498 -21.57 23.16 -9.81
N ARG A 499 -20.96 21.99 -9.60
CA ARG A 499 -20.72 21.43 -8.26
C ARG A 499 -19.33 20.78 -8.14
N ILE A 500 -18.87 20.69 -6.90
CA ILE A 500 -17.67 19.95 -6.50
C ILE A 500 -18.09 18.95 -5.43
N ALA A 501 -17.88 17.67 -5.67
CA ALA A 501 -17.94 16.63 -4.65
C ALA A 501 -16.57 16.53 -3.96
N PHE A 502 -16.54 16.24 -2.67
CA PHE A 502 -15.31 16.10 -1.90
C PHE A 502 -15.54 15.28 -0.64
N VAL A 503 -14.46 14.89 0.04
CA VAL A 503 -14.50 14.12 1.27
C VAL A 503 -14.20 15.04 2.45
N SER A 504 -14.95 14.95 3.55
CA SER A 504 -14.73 15.78 4.73
C SER A 504 -14.78 14.97 6.02
N TYR A 505 -13.91 15.32 6.98
CA TYR A 505 -13.90 14.72 8.33
C TYR A 505 -14.75 15.49 9.36
N ARG A 506 -15.59 16.43 8.93
CA ARG A 506 -16.29 17.38 9.82
C ARG A 506 -17.25 16.74 10.83
N ASP A 507 -17.69 15.50 10.59
CA ASP A 507 -18.64 14.78 11.45
C ASP A 507 -18.01 13.67 12.30
N GLY A 508 -16.69 13.51 12.25
CA GLY A 508 -15.97 12.49 13.05
C GLY A 508 -15.71 11.16 12.33
N ASN A 509 -16.12 11.03 11.07
CA ASN A 509 -15.72 10.02 10.09
C ASN A 509 -15.58 10.69 8.71
N TRP A 510 -15.00 9.99 7.73
CA TRP A 510 -14.87 10.51 6.37
C TRP A 510 -16.15 10.30 5.58
N GLU A 511 -16.70 11.40 5.08
CA GLU A 511 -18.00 11.40 4.40
C GLU A 511 -17.93 12.22 3.12
N ILE A 512 -18.79 11.90 2.16
CA ILE A 512 -18.90 12.60 0.89
C ILE A 512 -19.82 13.81 1.07
N TYR A 513 -19.30 14.94 0.63
CA TYR A 513 -19.94 16.24 0.60
C TYR A 513 -20.00 16.77 -0.83
N VAL A 514 -20.93 17.69 -1.06
CA VAL A 514 -21.01 18.46 -2.29
C VAL A 514 -21.16 19.94 -1.97
N MET A 515 -20.56 20.80 -2.80
CA MET A 515 -20.68 22.25 -2.72
C MET A 515 -20.78 22.86 -4.11
N GLY A 516 -21.19 24.13 -4.19
CA GLY A 516 -21.04 24.92 -5.41
C GLY A 516 -19.56 25.21 -5.70
N THR A 517 -19.26 25.57 -6.95
CA THR A 517 -17.89 25.85 -7.41
C THR A 517 -17.26 27.09 -6.77
N ASP A 518 -18.07 27.93 -6.12
CA ASP A 518 -17.65 29.06 -5.29
C ASP A 518 -17.49 28.71 -3.79
N GLY A 519 -17.60 27.43 -3.43
CA GLY A 519 -17.54 26.94 -2.05
C GLY A 519 -18.85 27.05 -1.27
N SER A 520 -19.91 27.60 -1.87
CA SER A 520 -21.21 27.77 -1.20
C SER A 520 -22.04 26.48 -1.15
N GLY A 521 -23.10 26.47 -0.34
CA GLY A 521 -24.12 25.42 -0.40
C GLY A 521 -23.66 24.02 0.04
N VAL A 522 -22.63 23.93 0.88
CA VAL A 522 -22.05 22.65 1.32
C VAL A 522 -23.10 21.74 1.95
N THR A 523 -23.25 20.54 1.40
CA THR A 523 -24.27 19.54 1.78
C THR A 523 -23.63 18.16 1.87
N ARG A 524 -23.94 17.40 2.93
CA ARG A 524 -23.50 16.01 3.13
C ARG A 524 -24.34 15.06 2.27
N LEU A 525 -23.73 14.10 1.58
CA LEU A 525 -24.41 13.12 0.74
C LEU A 525 -24.45 11.70 1.33
N THR A 526 -23.45 11.31 2.11
CA THR A 526 -23.38 10.00 2.77
C THR A 526 -23.47 10.15 4.28
N GLU A 527 -24.10 9.19 4.97
CA GLU A 527 -24.22 9.18 6.43
C GLU A 527 -24.13 7.73 6.94
N ASP A 528 -22.91 7.31 7.30
CA ASP A 528 -22.62 5.98 7.84
C ASP A 528 -21.57 6.07 8.98
N GLU A 529 -21.32 4.99 9.72
CA GLU A 529 -20.20 4.95 10.67
C GLU A 529 -18.86 4.60 9.99
N ALA A 530 -18.93 4.04 8.78
CA ALA A 530 -17.80 3.75 7.92
C ALA A 530 -17.19 5.00 7.28
N ASP A 531 -15.99 4.86 6.74
CA ASP A 531 -15.34 5.90 5.94
C ASP A 531 -15.70 5.75 4.46
N ASP A 532 -16.07 6.87 3.81
CA ASP A 532 -16.43 7.00 2.40
C ASP A 532 -15.46 7.95 1.67
N TRP A 533 -14.74 7.47 0.65
CA TRP A 533 -13.60 8.15 -0.01
C TRP A 533 -13.75 8.24 -1.55
N THR A 534 -12.94 9.11 -2.16
CA THR A 534 -12.73 9.23 -3.63
C THR A 534 -14.03 9.33 -4.46
N PRO A 535 -14.85 10.37 -4.28
CA PRO A 535 -16.05 10.57 -5.10
C PRO A 535 -15.69 10.85 -6.57
N SER A 536 -16.43 10.24 -7.48
CA SER A 536 -16.26 10.37 -8.92
C SER A 536 -17.61 10.46 -9.63
N TRP A 537 -17.83 11.55 -10.34
CA TRP A 537 -19.09 11.81 -11.05
C TRP A 537 -19.21 10.97 -12.31
N SER A 538 -20.40 10.41 -12.56
CA SER A 538 -20.75 9.90 -13.88
C SER A 538 -20.82 11.05 -14.88
N PRO A 539 -20.49 10.84 -16.17
CA PRO A 539 -20.39 11.91 -17.17
C PRO A 539 -21.74 12.60 -17.49
N ASP A 540 -22.86 11.99 -17.10
CA ASP A 540 -24.21 12.57 -17.18
C ASP A 540 -24.60 13.37 -15.92
N ALA A 541 -23.70 13.50 -14.94
CA ALA A 541 -23.89 14.13 -13.63
C ALA A 541 -25.02 13.51 -12.76
N ALA A 542 -25.52 12.33 -13.15
CA ALA A 542 -26.63 11.67 -12.48
C ALA A 542 -26.20 10.87 -11.24
N GLU A 543 -24.99 10.31 -11.23
CA GLU A 543 -24.49 9.39 -10.21
C GLU A 543 -23.10 9.81 -9.72
N ILE A 544 -22.75 9.36 -8.52
CA ILE A 544 -21.42 9.45 -7.94
C ILE A 544 -20.99 8.04 -7.55
N ALA A 545 -19.87 7.58 -8.13
CA ALA A 545 -19.16 6.39 -7.67
C ALA A 545 -18.15 6.79 -6.59
N PHE A 546 -17.93 5.94 -5.60
CA PHE A 546 -17.02 6.19 -4.49
C PHE A 546 -16.61 4.87 -3.83
N CYS A 547 -15.62 4.88 -2.93
CA CYS A 547 -15.28 3.69 -2.16
C CYS A 547 -15.66 3.81 -0.68
N SER A 548 -16.05 2.70 -0.05
CA SER A 548 -16.52 2.67 1.34
C SER A 548 -16.04 1.45 2.09
N THR A 549 -15.84 1.60 3.41
CA THR A 549 -15.49 0.50 4.34
C THR A 549 -16.69 -0.17 5.01
N ARG A 550 -17.93 0.18 4.63
CA ARG A 550 -19.16 -0.26 5.32
C ARG A 550 -19.37 -1.76 5.41
N ASP A 551 -18.72 -2.52 4.54
CA ASP A 551 -18.79 -3.99 4.51
C ASP A 551 -17.51 -4.69 5.01
N GLY A 552 -16.63 -3.96 5.71
CA GLY A 552 -15.46 -4.50 6.41
C GLY A 552 -14.11 -4.30 5.71
N ASN A 553 -14.14 -4.02 4.40
CA ASN A 553 -13.00 -3.66 3.54
C ASN A 553 -13.43 -2.56 2.57
N TRP A 554 -12.48 -1.97 1.84
CA TRP A 554 -12.80 -0.96 0.82
C TRP A 554 -13.45 -1.60 -0.40
N GLU A 555 -14.62 -1.09 -0.76
CA GLU A 555 -15.40 -1.55 -1.91
C GLU A 555 -15.97 -0.36 -2.67
N ILE A 556 -16.22 -0.51 -3.97
CA ILE A 556 -16.83 0.52 -4.80
C ILE A 556 -18.34 0.50 -4.65
N TYR A 557 -18.91 1.69 -4.44
CA TYR A 557 -20.34 1.96 -4.39
C TYR A 557 -20.70 3.04 -5.40
N ALA A 558 -21.97 3.10 -5.76
CA ALA A 558 -22.56 4.21 -6.49
C ALA A 558 -23.85 4.70 -5.83
N MET A 559 -24.13 5.99 -5.94
CA MET A 559 -25.39 6.61 -5.52
C MET A 559 -25.82 7.67 -6.52
N ASP A 560 -27.10 8.04 -6.50
CA ASP A 560 -27.57 9.24 -7.20
C ASP A 560 -26.82 10.47 -6.66
N SER A 561 -26.58 11.46 -7.53
CA SER A 561 -25.86 12.69 -7.17
C SER A 561 -26.58 13.62 -6.18
N ASN A 562 -27.75 13.19 -5.70
CA ASN A 562 -28.51 13.83 -4.63
C ASN A 562 -28.38 13.11 -3.27
N GLY A 563 -27.59 12.05 -3.17
CA GLY A 563 -27.37 11.28 -1.95
C GLY A 563 -28.41 10.18 -1.70
N SER A 564 -28.82 9.45 -2.75
CA SER A 564 -29.64 8.24 -2.55
C SER A 564 -28.89 7.19 -1.72
N PRO A 565 -29.59 6.21 -1.11
CA PRO A 565 -28.92 5.05 -0.51
C PRO A 565 -27.94 4.41 -1.50
N PRO A 566 -26.67 4.22 -1.14
CA PRO A 566 -25.68 3.70 -2.08
C PRO A 566 -25.85 2.21 -2.39
N ILE A 567 -25.49 1.83 -3.60
CA ILE A 567 -25.49 0.45 -4.11
C ILE A 567 -24.05 -0.02 -4.26
N ARG A 568 -23.74 -1.21 -3.74
CA ARG A 568 -22.42 -1.84 -3.86
C ARG A 568 -22.21 -2.37 -5.27
N LEU A 569 -21.06 -2.07 -5.88
CA LEU A 569 -20.68 -2.51 -7.22
C LEU A 569 -19.60 -3.60 -7.23
N THR A 570 -18.75 -3.67 -6.20
CA THR A 570 -17.70 -4.70 -6.07
C THR A 570 -17.87 -5.52 -4.80
N GLU A 571 -17.46 -6.79 -4.83
CA GLU A 571 -17.44 -7.67 -3.65
C GLU A 571 -16.21 -8.59 -3.70
N HIS A 572 -15.23 -8.31 -2.85
CA HIS A 572 -14.02 -9.10 -2.72
C HIS A 572 -13.42 -8.97 -1.30
N PRO A 573 -12.68 -9.96 -0.76
CA PRO A 573 -12.02 -9.80 0.55
C PRO A 573 -10.88 -8.77 0.62
N GLU A 574 -10.48 -8.22 -0.53
CA GLU A 574 -9.35 -7.28 -0.68
C GLU A 574 -9.91 -5.90 -1.04
N ASN A 575 -9.07 -4.87 -1.13
CA ASN A 575 -9.55 -3.50 -1.29
C ASN A 575 -9.74 -3.10 -2.75
N ASP A 576 -10.87 -2.46 -3.03
CA ASP A 576 -11.18 -1.74 -4.27
C ASP A 576 -11.41 -0.25 -3.96
N ILE A 577 -10.63 0.66 -4.58
CA ILE A 577 -10.62 2.10 -4.28
C ILE A 577 -10.49 2.97 -5.54
N ALA A 578 -10.63 4.29 -5.38
CA ALA A 578 -10.37 5.31 -6.41
C ALA A 578 -11.10 5.06 -7.75
N PRO A 579 -12.45 4.97 -7.74
CA PRO A 579 -13.20 4.77 -8.98
C PRO A 579 -13.15 6.02 -9.88
N THR A 580 -13.11 5.81 -11.19
CA THR A 580 -13.20 6.85 -12.21
C THR A 580 -14.06 6.39 -13.39
N TRP A 581 -15.00 7.24 -13.80
CA TRP A 581 -15.88 6.94 -14.92
C TRP A 581 -15.19 7.17 -16.26
N SER A 582 -15.47 6.28 -17.22
CA SER A 582 -15.14 6.54 -18.62
C SER A 582 -15.96 7.72 -19.16
N PRO A 583 -15.47 8.49 -20.15
CA PRO A 583 -16.18 9.65 -20.69
C PRO A 583 -17.54 9.32 -21.32
N ASP A 584 -17.72 8.08 -21.78
CA ASP A 584 -18.98 7.58 -22.34
C ASP A 584 -19.95 7.01 -21.28
N GLY A 585 -19.52 6.91 -20.01
CA GLY A 585 -20.30 6.45 -18.87
C GLY A 585 -20.59 4.95 -18.87
N GLN A 586 -19.92 4.17 -19.74
CA GLN A 586 -20.13 2.72 -19.82
C GLN A 586 -19.26 1.92 -18.85
N TRP A 587 -18.10 2.47 -18.48
CA TRP A 587 -17.08 1.78 -17.70
C TRP A 587 -16.66 2.59 -16.48
N ILE A 588 -16.24 1.88 -15.44
CA ILE A 588 -15.59 2.43 -14.26
C ILE A 588 -14.22 1.77 -14.16
N ALA A 589 -13.15 2.57 -14.20
CA ALA A 589 -11.82 2.11 -13.83
C ALA A 589 -11.59 2.36 -12.34
N PHE A 590 -10.82 1.50 -11.68
CA PHE A 590 -10.57 1.61 -10.25
C PHE A 590 -9.30 0.83 -9.87
N GLU A 591 -8.78 1.09 -8.69
CA GLU A 591 -7.63 0.38 -8.13
C GLU A 591 -8.10 -0.85 -7.35
N SER A 592 -7.45 -2.00 -7.53
CA SER A 592 -7.74 -3.20 -6.77
C SER A 592 -6.51 -3.93 -6.29
N THR A 593 -6.51 -4.37 -5.02
CA THR A 593 -5.44 -5.20 -4.45
C THR A 593 -5.71 -6.70 -4.54
N ARG A 594 -6.76 -7.13 -5.26
CA ARG A 594 -7.21 -8.53 -5.28
C ARG A 594 -6.19 -9.55 -5.79
N ASN A 595 -5.17 -9.10 -6.52
CA ASN A 595 -4.09 -9.95 -7.02
C ASN A 595 -2.81 -9.87 -6.19
N GLY A 596 -2.83 -9.14 -5.07
CA GLY A 596 -1.70 -8.96 -4.16
C GLY A 596 -0.77 -7.79 -4.51
N SER A 597 -0.87 -7.19 -5.69
CA SER A 597 -0.40 -5.84 -6.04
C SER A 597 -1.61 -4.93 -6.27
N SER A 598 -1.43 -3.61 -6.14
CA SER A 598 -2.43 -2.65 -6.61
C SER A 598 -2.42 -2.62 -8.13
N GLU A 599 -3.56 -2.89 -8.76
CA GLU A 599 -3.69 -2.93 -10.22
C GLU A 599 -4.87 -2.08 -10.66
N ILE A 600 -4.84 -1.61 -11.92
CA ILE A 600 -5.98 -0.92 -12.52
C ILE A 600 -6.95 -1.95 -13.07
N TYR A 601 -8.14 -2.01 -12.49
CA TYR A 601 -9.27 -2.80 -12.97
C TYR A 601 -10.28 -1.93 -13.69
N VAL A 602 -11.07 -2.56 -14.55
CA VAL A 602 -12.27 -1.96 -15.13
C VAL A 602 -13.47 -2.88 -14.98
N MET A 603 -14.64 -2.29 -14.75
CA MET A 603 -15.94 -2.95 -14.75
C MET A 603 -16.95 -2.09 -15.50
N ASP A 604 -18.06 -2.67 -15.93
CA ASP A 604 -19.15 -1.87 -16.48
C ASP A 604 -19.90 -1.12 -15.36
N ARG A 605 -20.78 -0.18 -15.76
CA ARG A 605 -21.59 0.65 -14.85
C ARG A 605 -22.37 -0.13 -13.78
N ASN A 606 -22.68 -1.41 -14.01
CA ASN A 606 -23.45 -2.23 -13.07
C ASN A 606 -22.56 -3.10 -12.16
N GLY A 607 -21.24 -2.95 -12.24
CA GLY A 607 -20.28 -3.78 -11.51
C GLY A 607 -19.99 -5.12 -12.20
N GLU A 608 -20.47 -5.34 -13.42
CA GLU A 608 -20.23 -6.56 -14.18
C GLU A 608 -19.01 -6.41 -15.11
N GLN A 609 -18.70 -7.47 -15.88
CA GLN A 609 -17.62 -7.47 -16.89
C GLN A 609 -16.23 -7.07 -16.38
N LEU A 610 -16.00 -7.35 -15.11
CA LEU A 610 -14.80 -7.04 -14.37
C LEU A 610 -13.53 -7.68 -14.97
N ARG A 611 -12.48 -6.88 -15.21
CA ARG A 611 -11.18 -7.36 -15.74
C ARG A 611 -10.00 -6.53 -15.25
N ASN A 612 -8.85 -7.18 -15.05
CA ASN A 612 -7.57 -6.50 -14.76
C ASN A 612 -7.05 -5.87 -16.07
N LEU A 613 -6.80 -4.57 -16.06
CA LEU A 613 -6.40 -3.80 -17.23
C LEU A 613 -4.88 -3.59 -17.31
N SER A 614 -4.22 -3.28 -16.20
CA SER A 614 -2.77 -3.02 -16.20
C SER A 614 -1.96 -4.32 -16.17
N ASN A 615 -2.39 -5.31 -15.38
CA ASN A 615 -1.89 -6.68 -15.36
C ASN A 615 -0.36 -6.78 -15.25
N ASP A 616 0.21 -6.09 -14.25
CA ASP A 616 1.63 -6.09 -13.92
C ASP A 616 1.87 -6.48 -12.46
N PRO A 617 1.91 -7.79 -12.14
CA PRO A 617 1.97 -8.27 -10.75
C PRO A 617 3.24 -7.90 -9.98
N MET A 618 4.20 -7.22 -10.64
CA MET A 618 5.48 -6.80 -10.06
C MET A 618 5.51 -5.33 -9.68
N ALA A 619 4.51 -4.54 -10.05
CA ALA A 619 4.39 -3.11 -9.75
C ALA A 619 3.04 -2.81 -9.09
N ASP A 620 2.99 -1.73 -8.32
CA ASP A 620 1.71 -1.17 -7.86
C ASP A 620 1.32 -0.05 -8.83
N ASP A 621 0.13 -0.14 -9.40
CA ASP A 621 -0.49 0.85 -10.29
C ASP A 621 -1.67 1.53 -9.56
N HIS A 622 -1.73 2.86 -9.65
CA HIS A 622 -2.68 3.69 -8.90
C HIS A 622 -3.19 4.89 -9.70
N GLY A 623 -4.27 5.52 -9.22
CA GLY A 623 -4.85 6.76 -9.70
C GLY A 623 -5.22 6.74 -11.19
N PRO A 624 -6.06 5.80 -11.64
CA PRO A 624 -6.47 5.77 -13.04
C PRO A 624 -7.25 7.03 -13.41
N SER A 625 -7.00 7.58 -14.60
CA SER A 625 -7.77 8.66 -15.20
C SER A 625 -7.91 8.43 -16.71
N TRP A 626 -9.14 8.48 -17.21
CA TRP A 626 -9.45 8.29 -18.63
C TRP A 626 -9.09 9.53 -19.45
N SER A 627 -8.55 9.32 -20.65
CA SER A 627 -8.44 10.40 -21.64
C SER A 627 -9.84 10.87 -22.06
N PRO A 628 -10.00 12.13 -22.51
CA PRO A 628 -11.33 12.66 -22.84
C PRO A 628 -12.04 11.93 -23.98
N ASP A 629 -11.26 11.32 -24.88
CA ASP A 629 -11.77 10.48 -25.97
C ASP A 629 -11.99 9.01 -25.57
N GLY A 630 -11.69 8.64 -24.32
CA GLY A 630 -11.84 7.29 -23.77
C GLY A 630 -10.85 6.26 -24.32
N SER A 631 -9.86 6.67 -25.13
CA SER A 631 -8.93 5.74 -25.80
C SER A 631 -7.71 5.35 -24.97
N ARG A 632 -7.41 6.11 -23.91
CA ARG A 632 -6.24 5.92 -23.05
C ARG A 632 -6.60 6.10 -21.59
N ILE A 633 -5.77 5.52 -20.72
CA ILE A 633 -5.81 5.73 -19.28
C ILE A 633 -4.42 6.13 -18.83
N VAL A 634 -4.32 7.21 -18.05
CA VAL A 634 -3.11 7.53 -17.29
C VAL A 634 -3.25 7.02 -15.87
N PHE A 635 -2.14 6.62 -15.28
CA PHE A 635 -2.03 6.11 -13.93
C PHE A 635 -0.60 6.37 -13.45
N TYR A 636 -0.30 6.18 -12.18
CA TYR A 636 1.07 6.25 -11.68
C TYR A 636 1.52 4.88 -11.16
N SER A 637 2.78 4.52 -11.38
CA SER A 637 3.31 3.21 -10.96
C SER A 637 4.76 3.25 -10.52
N ILE A 638 5.16 2.23 -9.75
CA ILE A 638 6.53 2.00 -9.26
C ILE A 638 7.39 1.09 -10.15
N ARG A 639 6.98 0.85 -11.40
CA ARG A 639 7.58 -0.22 -12.22
C ARG A 639 9.07 -0.03 -12.56
N ASP A 640 9.58 1.19 -12.54
CA ASP A 640 11.00 1.54 -12.73
C ASP A 640 11.76 1.90 -11.44
N GLY A 641 11.07 1.98 -10.30
CA GLY A 641 11.67 2.09 -8.97
C GLY A 641 11.38 3.41 -8.23
N ASP A 642 10.78 4.36 -8.91
CA ASP A 642 10.16 5.59 -8.44
C ASP A 642 8.70 5.66 -8.92
N TRP A 643 7.93 6.55 -8.33
CA TRP A 643 6.55 6.77 -8.79
C TRP A 643 6.58 7.69 -9.99
N ASP A 644 6.19 7.17 -11.14
CA ASP A 644 6.09 7.94 -12.37
C ASP A 644 4.71 7.80 -13.00
N ILE A 645 4.37 8.74 -13.89
CA ILE A 645 3.11 8.77 -14.61
C ILE A 645 3.24 7.93 -15.89
N TYR A 646 2.38 6.94 -16.02
CA TYR A 646 2.30 6.05 -17.16
C TYR A 646 0.99 6.25 -17.90
N ALA A 647 1.00 5.96 -19.20
CA ALA A 647 -0.20 5.88 -20.02
C ALA A 647 -0.32 4.51 -20.69
N MET A 648 -1.54 4.00 -20.78
CA MET A 648 -1.89 2.79 -21.54
C MET A 648 -3.16 2.99 -22.36
N ASN A 649 -3.44 2.06 -23.28
CA ASN A 649 -4.71 2.04 -24.01
C ASN A 649 -5.87 1.59 -23.11
N ASP A 650 -7.10 1.97 -23.48
CA ASP A 650 -8.36 1.60 -22.84
C ASP A 650 -8.62 0.09 -22.74
N THR A 651 -8.01 -0.69 -23.63
CA THR A 651 -8.06 -2.16 -23.62
C THR A 651 -6.92 -2.80 -22.81
N GLY A 652 -6.05 -2.00 -22.20
CA GLY A 652 -4.78 -2.44 -21.61
C GLY A 652 -3.69 -2.66 -22.67
N GLY A 653 -2.48 -3.01 -22.24
CA GLY A 653 -1.38 -3.38 -23.13
C GLY A 653 -0.22 -2.38 -23.16
N GLU A 654 0.04 -1.73 -24.30
CA GLU A 654 1.21 -0.85 -24.50
C GLU A 654 1.23 0.25 -23.43
N VAL A 655 2.16 0.12 -22.48
CA VAL A 655 2.39 1.09 -21.41
C VAL A 655 3.58 1.97 -21.77
N VAL A 656 3.40 3.29 -21.69
CA VAL A 656 4.43 4.29 -21.97
C VAL A 656 4.67 5.11 -20.70
N ASN A 657 5.93 5.27 -20.31
CA ASN A 657 6.29 6.20 -19.25
C ASN A 657 6.26 7.65 -19.76
N LEU A 658 5.55 8.54 -19.08
CA LEU A 658 5.41 9.97 -19.42
C LEU A 658 6.29 10.87 -18.56
N THR A 659 6.67 10.44 -17.36
CA THR A 659 7.62 11.14 -16.49
C THR A 659 8.77 10.19 -16.18
N ASP A 660 10.01 10.58 -16.43
CA ASP A 660 11.18 9.72 -16.13
C ASP A 660 12.19 10.61 -15.41
N ASN A 661 11.99 10.74 -14.10
CA ASN A 661 12.81 11.60 -13.25
C ASN A 661 12.99 11.00 -11.86
N GLU A 662 14.05 11.40 -11.15
CA GLU A 662 14.42 10.80 -9.85
C GLU A 662 13.46 11.16 -8.67
N THR A 663 12.35 11.84 -8.96
CA THR A 663 11.36 12.28 -7.97
C THR A 663 10.00 11.66 -8.24
N ASN A 664 9.17 11.60 -7.19
CA ASN A 664 7.87 10.95 -7.33
C ASN A 664 6.87 11.90 -8.00
N ASP A 665 6.20 11.40 -9.02
CA ASP A 665 5.05 11.99 -9.70
C ASP A 665 3.81 11.09 -9.53
N GLN A 666 2.68 11.66 -9.12
CA GLN A 666 1.50 10.88 -8.69
C GLN A 666 0.18 11.54 -9.07
N THR A 667 -0.90 10.75 -9.01
CA THR A 667 -2.29 11.23 -9.11
C THR A 667 -2.57 12.02 -10.41
N PRO A 668 -2.28 11.43 -11.59
CA PRO A 668 -2.48 12.10 -12.86
C PRO A 668 -3.97 12.21 -13.20
N VAL A 669 -4.37 13.35 -13.77
CA VAL A 669 -5.72 13.62 -14.25
C VAL A 669 -5.70 14.29 -15.61
N TRP A 670 -6.46 13.74 -16.55
CA TRP A 670 -6.62 14.34 -17.89
C TRP A 670 -7.42 15.65 -17.83
N ARG A 671 -6.98 16.62 -18.62
CA ARG A 671 -7.78 17.79 -18.97
C ARG A 671 -8.89 17.37 -19.96
N PRO A 672 -10.17 17.66 -19.68
CA PRO A 672 -11.31 17.32 -20.54
C PRO A 672 -11.24 17.87 -21.97
#